data_AF-A0A3M7SJ34-F1
#
_entry.id   AF-A0A3M7SJ34-F1
#
_cell.length_a   1.000
_cell.length_b   1.000
_cell.length_c   1.000
_cell.angle_alpha   90.00
_cell.angle_beta   90.00
_cell.angle_gamma   90.00
#
_symmetry.space_group_name_H-M   'P 1'
#
loop_
_entity.id
_entity.type
_entity.pdbx_description
1 polymer ?
#
loop_
_entity_poly.entity_id
_entity_poly.type
_entity_poly.pdbx_seq_one_letter_code
_entity_poly.pdbx_strand_id
1 'polypeptide(L)'
;MTRGVQDDVKKIINNLKQLFESNLKWNGLLSNSFSSIGQALLLIKISELLRMTAQHWSQSLSVSMDEHYEHSFLMLGLIGFSTMTYLASLVANILFATGTSLFGLKAFHFPTDANVLYEFDSKLAPSKFVMYLWVLIFAYQLAWIVYGMSTIFRKSSSDYLYKYPPVMHWLVYLNFSASNFLYIISLVFWSRGLFIFATVYSFLTVIGLYISACVSLFKLSDYQREMYYTEKSKDVWCIRMLVQNGIFLYATWSFVIFLLMLNLCLISSFGVSKEMAHLVVFIVLLVKLIIYFIAELFFGYNYAKFLFTPWLVIAIFLLDTLINQSVHHNMSLYERVSPFKSQHLSQTFSFTRLDMNSFIHYIPNWPKKMSSRFVDVVQDPPIEVFELTKAFNDDNHPNKVNLGVGSYKDDNGKPWVLPVVRTVEHQIANDMTLNHEYFPVLGLQEFSSAAVKLVLGNDSPVVVNNLSFGVQSLSGTGALRVGFDFLARNGYKVMYVSNPTWGNHNLLGRTAGFTMKSYRYYNAATKSVDFEALKADLEAAPENSVIILHGCAHNPSGMDLNLDQWAILSTLIRQKKLFPFFDTAYQGFCSGDLDKDASAIRLFVQEGHELLVAQSFAKNMGLYNERCGNLTVVVNNSDLIPKLRSQFTTIVRANYSNPPAHGARVAAAILNNKALNDEWRENLRTMATRMNSMRQLLYQKLNILSTPGNWDHILRSVGLFCFTGLNERQCNYLIKEYHIYLLRDGRINISALTNGNMDYVANAIYDAVANFKDDAKL
;
A
#
# COMPACT_ATOMS: atom_id res chain seq x y z
N MET A 1 -2.22 38.28 2.58
CA MET A 1 -2.89 37.19 1.84
C MET A 1 -4.43 37.29 1.81
N THR A 2 -5.06 38.35 2.32
CA THR A 2 -6.52 38.44 2.49
C THR A 2 -7.28 39.10 1.33
N ARG A 3 -6.60 39.79 0.39
CA ARG A 3 -7.25 40.41 -0.79
C ARG A 3 -7.49 39.44 -1.95
N GLY A 4 -6.56 38.52 -2.24
CA GLY A 4 -6.72 37.55 -3.34
C GLY A 4 -7.91 36.58 -3.14
N VAL A 5 -8.16 36.17 -1.89
CA VAL A 5 -9.28 35.27 -1.54
C VAL A 5 -10.65 35.93 -1.79
N GLN A 6 -10.78 37.24 -1.57
CA GLN A 6 -12.04 37.96 -1.85
C GLN A 6 -12.29 38.12 -3.36
N ASP A 7 -11.24 38.31 -4.15
CA ASP A 7 -11.34 38.46 -5.59
C ASP A 7 -11.68 37.12 -6.27
N ASP A 8 -11.12 36.01 -5.78
CA ASP A 8 -11.43 34.67 -6.28
C ASP A 8 -12.85 34.21 -5.90
N VAL A 9 -13.31 34.51 -4.68
CA VAL A 9 -14.71 34.24 -4.27
C VAL A 9 -15.70 35.07 -5.08
N LYS A 10 -15.38 36.34 -5.39
CA LYS A 10 -16.20 37.16 -6.31
C LYS A 10 -16.23 36.58 -7.72
N LYS A 11 -15.10 36.06 -8.21
CA LYS A 11 -15.01 35.41 -9.53
C LYS A 11 -15.86 34.14 -9.59
N ILE A 12 -15.86 33.34 -8.53
CA ILE A 12 -16.67 32.11 -8.41
C ILE A 12 -18.16 32.45 -8.33
N ILE A 13 -18.54 33.46 -7.54
CA ILE A 13 -19.93 33.91 -7.42
C ILE A 13 -20.43 34.48 -8.75
N ASN A 14 -19.62 35.27 -9.46
CA ASN A 14 -19.99 35.81 -10.78
C ASN A 14 -20.11 34.70 -11.83
N ASN A 15 -19.22 33.70 -11.83
CA ASN A 15 -19.33 32.55 -12.73
C ASN A 15 -20.59 31.72 -12.45
N LEU A 16 -20.95 31.52 -11.17
CA LEU A 16 -22.19 30.85 -10.78
C LEU A 16 -23.43 31.65 -11.20
N LYS A 17 -23.40 32.98 -11.03
CA LYS A 17 -24.48 33.88 -11.47
C LYS A 17 -24.68 33.81 -12.98
N GLN A 18 -23.60 33.84 -13.76
CA GLN A 18 -23.63 33.75 -15.22
C GLN A 18 -24.15 32.37 -15.69
N LEU A 19 -23.87 31.30 -14.94
CA LEU A 19 -24.36 29.93 -15.21
C LEU A 19 -25.85 29.76 -14.89
N PHE A 20 -26.35 30.48 -13.88
CA PHE A 20 -27.78 30.50 -13.54
C PHE A 20 -28.59 31.42 -14.46
N GLU A 21 -28.07 32.60 -14.81
CA GLU A 21 -28.74 33.57 -15.69
C GLU A 21 -28.79 33.10 -17.16
N SER A 22 -27.80 32.31 -17.61
CA SER A 22 -27.82 31.70 -18.95
C SER A 22 -28.76 30.51 -19.08
N ASN A 23 -29.14 29.86 -17.97
CA ASN A 23 -30.03 28.68 -17.96
C ASN A 23 -31.49 28.98 -17.55
N LEU A 24 -31.81 30.21 -17.13
CA LEU A 24 -33.18 30.60 -16.72
C LEU A 24 -34.05 31.15 -17.87
N LYS A 25 -33.53 31.29 -19.09
CA LYS A 25 -34.30 31.68 -20.29
C LYS A 25 -34.76 30.48 -21.13
N TRP A 26 -35.56 29.58 -20.55
CA TRP A 26 -36.31 28.58 -21.31
C TRP A 26 -37.68 28.32 -20.66
N ASN A 27 -38.57 29.32 -20.76
CA ASN A 27 -40.00 29.04 -20.77
C ASN A 27 -40.38 28.66 -22.20
N GLY A 28 -40.56 27.36 -22.44
CA GLY A 28 -41.07 26.82 -23.70
C GLY A 28 -40.04 26.01 -24.48
N LEU A 29 -39.86 24.75 -24.10
CA LEU A 29 -39.68 23.61 -25.00
C LEU A 29 -39.46 22.33 -24.19
N LEU A 30 -40.58 21.76 -23.73
CA LEU A 30 -40.72 20.32 -23.59
C LEU A 30 -40.69 19.71 -25.00
N SER A 31 -39.53 19.29 -25.48
CA SER A 31 -39.42 18.11 -26.35
C SER A 31 -37.96 17.69 -26.54
N ASN A 32 -37.69 16.44 -26.16
CA ASN A 32 -36.69 15.52 -26.72
C ASN A 32 -35.34 16.11 -27.15
N SER A 33 -34.35 16.04 -26.26
CA SER A 33 -32.91 15.74 -26.50
C SER A 33 -31.96 16.55 -25.61
N PHE A 34 -32.00 16.33 -24.29
CA PHE A 34 -30.86 16.64 -23.42
C PHE A 34 -30.09 15.35 -23.15
N SER A 35 -28.92 15.24 -23.78
CA SER A 35 -28.05 14.08 -23.70
C SER A 35 -27.56 13.85 -22.26
N SER A 36 -27.51 12.58 -21.87
CA SER A 36 -26.93 12.05 -20.63
C SER A 36 -25.51 12.55 -20.32
N ILE A 37 -24.82 13.08 -21.34
CA ILE A 37 -23.47 13.63 -21.26
C ILE A 37 -23.45 14.99 -20.54
N GLY A 38 -24.46 15.84 -20.71
CA GLY A 38 -24.51 17.16 -20.06
C GLY A 38 -24.72 17.08 -18.55
N GLN A 39 -25.58 16.15 -18.10
CA GLN A 39 -25.79 15.86 -16.67
C GLN A 39 -24.58 15.18 -16.04
N ALA A 40 -23.93 14.26 -16.77
CA ALA A 40 -22.69 13.64 -16.33
C ALA A 40 -21.55 14.66 -16.20
N LEU A 41 -21.40 15.58 -17.16
CA LEU A 41 -20.39 16.65 -17.11
C LEU A 41 -20.62 17.65 -15.98
N LEU A 42 -21.88 17.97 -15.66
CA LEU A 42 -22.22 18.82 -14.51
C LEU A 42 -21.87 18.13 -13.18
N LEU A 43 -22.20 16.83 -13.05
CA LEU A 43 -21.86 16.02 -11.88
C LEU A 43 -20.34 15.82 -11.75
N ILE A 44 -19.63 15.63 -12.86
CA ILE A 44 -18.15 15.55 -12.90
C ILE A 44 -17.53 16.86 -12.44
N LYS A 45 -17.98 18.01 -12.97
CA LYS A 45 -17.46 19.33 -12.56
C LYS A 45 -17.77 19.67 -11.11
N ILE A 46 -18.95 19.32 -10.61
CA ILE A 46 -19.29 19.46 -9.19
C ILE A 46 -18.39 18.55 -8.34
N SER A 47 -18.10 17.33 -8.80
CA SER A 47 -17.20 16.41 -8.12
C SER A 47 -15.74 16.87 -8.08
N GLU A 48 -15.25 17.48 -9.16
CA GLU A 48 -13.92 18.09 -9.21
C GLU A 48 -13.83 19.31 -8.28
N LEU A 49 -14.84 20.18 -8.30
CA LEU A 49 -14.90 21.36 -7.43
C LEU A 49 -14.90 20.96 -5.95
N LEU A 50 -15.64 19.91 -5.59
CA LEU A 50 -15.72 19.35 -4.23
C LEU A 50 -14.43 18.63 -3.82
N ARG A 51 -13.75 17.94 -4.74
CA ARG A 51 -12.42 17.37 -4.48
C ARG A 51 -11.35 18.44 -4.28
N MET A 52 -11.37 19.50 -5.10
CA MET A 52 -10.45 20.63 -4.97
C MET A 52 -10.65 21.36 -3.64
N THR A 53 -11.90 21.55 -3.20
CA THR A 53 -12.19 22.13 -1.87
C THR A 53 -11.77 21.20 -0.74
N ALA A 54 -11.99 19.89 -0.84
CA ALA A 54 -11.52 18.92 0.17
C ALA A 54 -9.99 18.91 0.29
N GLN A 55 -9.27 19.00 -0.84
CA GLN A 55 -7.80 19.01 -0.88
C GLN A 55 -7.22 20.32 -0.35
N HIS A 56 -7.84 21.48 -0.67
CA HIS A 56 -7.48 22.78 -0.09
C HIS A 56 -7.77 22.85 1.42
N TRP A 57 -8.86 22.24 1.88
CA TRP A 57 -9.18 22.14 3.31
C TRP A 57 -8.20 21.24 4.07
N SER A 58 -7.71 20.17 3.46
CA SER A 58 -6.65 19.33 4.07
C SER A 58 -5.33 20.11 4.21
N GLN A 59 -4.94 20.87 3.18
CA GLN A 59 -3.71 21.69 3.19
C GLN A 59 -3.78 22.89 4.15
N SER A 60 -4.94 23.55 4.30
CA SER A 60 -5.07 24.70 5.21
C SER A 60 -5.03 24.31 6.69
N LEU A 61 -5.14 23.02 6.99
CA LEU A 61 -5.13 22.45 8.35
C LEU A 61 -3.79 21.80 8.72
N SER A 62 -2.76 21.84 7.88
CA SER A 62 -1.43 21.31 8.23
C SER A 62 -0.64 22.37 9.03
N VAL A 63 -0.27 22.03 10.27
CA VAL A 63 0.61 22.86 11.10
C VAL A 63 2.06 22.43 10.87
N SER A 64 2.99 23.39 10.78
CA SER A 64 4.43 23.14 10.63
C SER A 64 5.01 22.41 11.84
N MET A 65 6.00 21.55 11.58
CA MET A 65 6.68 20.77 12.60
C MET A 65 7.72 21.63 13.33
N ASP A 66 7.58 21.76 14.65
CA ASP A 66 8.67 22.18 15.53
C ASP A 66 9.18 20.95 16.30
N GLU A 67 10.48 20.69 16.20
CA GLU A 67 11.18 19.48 16.69
C GLU A 67 11.42 19.49 18.22
N HIS A 68 10.40 19.75 19.04
CA HIS A 68 10.56 19.72 20.50
C HIS A 68 9.59 18.73 21.16
N TYR A 69 10.16 17.72 21.85
CA TYR A 69 9.48 16.71 22.67
C TYR A 69 8.88 17.27 23.98
N GLU A 70 8.43 18.52 23.97
CA GLU A 70 7.77 19.16 25.09
C GLU A 70 6.25 19.14 24.92
N HIS A 71 5.54 19.07 26.04
CA HIS A 71 4.09 19.16 26.05
C HIS A 71 3.62 20.56 25.64
N SER A 72 2.74 20.64 24.63
CA SER A 72 2.07 21.90 24.30
C SER A 72 1.01 22.24 25.35
N PHE A 73 1.26 23.27 26.16
CA PHE A 73 0.31 23.79 27.16
C PHE A 73 -1.03 24.19 26.54
N LEU A 74 -1.02 24.77 25.32
CA LEU A 74 -2.23 25.17 24.61
C LEU A 74 -3.11 23.95 24.28
N MET A 75 -2.50 22.90 23.72
CA MET A 75 -3.24 21.69 23.35
C MET A 75 -3.73 20.92 24.59
N LEU A 76 -2.92 20.82 25.64
CA LEU A 76 -3.34 20.24 26.92
C LEU A 76 -4.50 21.03 27.53
N GLY A 77 -4.43 22.37 27.49
CA GLY A 77 -5.50 23.26 27.90
C GLY A 77 -6.78 23.02 27.12
N LEU A 78 -6.72 22.83 25.80
CA LEU A 78 -7.89 22.51 24.96
C LEU A 78 -8.51 21.15 25.28
N ILE A 79 -7.70 20.11 25.53
CA ILE A 79 -8.20 18.80 25.94
C ILE A 79 -8.90 18.91 27.30
N GLY A 80 -8.27 19.54 28.28
CA GLY A 80 -8.87 19.77 29.61
C GLY A 80 -10.15 20.61 29.53
N PHE A 81 -10.16 21.68 28.74
CA PHE A 81 -11.32 22.53 28.52
C PHE A 81 -12.48 21.77 27.87
N SER A 82 -12.20 20.86 26.94
CA SER A 82 -13.23 20.00 26.34
C SER A 82 -13.90 19.07 27.36
N THR A 83 -13.12 18.53 28.30
CA THR A 83 -13.64 17.74 29.43
C THR A 83 -14.51 18.58 30.35
N MET A 84 -14.09 19.81 30.68
CA MET A 84 -14.88 20.72 31.52
C MET A 84 -16.21 21.12 30.88
N THR A 85 -16.20 21.47 29.59
CA THR A 85 -17.43 21.84 28.86
C THR A 85 -18.37 20.67 28.67
N TYR A 86 -17.84 19.46 28.45
CA TYR A 86 -18.62 18.23 28.48
C TYR A 86 -19.33 18.05 29.83
N LEU A 87 -18.61 18.14 30.95
CA LEU A 87 -19.20 18.00 32.29
C LEU A 87 -20.28 19.06 32.55
N ALA A 88 -20.01 20.32 32.18
CA ALA A 88 -20.99 21.40 32.27
C ALA A 88 -22.26 21.10 31.45
N SER A 89 -22.11 20.59 30.22
CA SER A 89 -23.25 20.25 29.36
C SER A 89 -24.04 19.04 29.89
N LEU A 90 -23.37 18.05 30.47
CA LEU A 90 -24.01 16.90 31.11
C LEU A 90 -24.84 17.35 32.32
N VAL A 91 -24.26 18.18 33.19
CA VAL A 91 -24.94 18.75 34.35
C VAL A 91 -26.14 19.59 33.90
N ALA A 92 -25.96 20.48 32.92
CA ALA A 92 -27.06 21.28 32.38
C ALA A 92 -28.19 20.42 31.81
N ASN A 93 -27.87 19.35 31.08
CA ASN A 93 -28.87 18.43 30.55
C ASN A 93 -29.60 17.64 31.65
N ILE A 94 -28.90 17.21 32.70
CA ILE A 94 -29.53 16.55 33.86
C ILE A 94 -30.49 17.51 34.55
N LEU A 95 -30.05 18.73 34.88
CA LEU A 95 -30.88 19.74 35.53
C LEU A 95 -32.12 20.06 34.70
N PHE A 96 -31.96 20.18 33.38
CA PHE A 96 -33.05 20.38 32.45
C PHE A 96 -34.03 19.21 32.44
N ALA A 97 -33.53 17.96 32.44
CA ALA A 97 -34.35 16.77 32.45
C ALA A 97 -35.08 16.52 33.79
N THR A 98 -34.49 16.94 34.92
CA THR A 98 -35.06 16.74 36.26
C THR A 98 -35.81 17.95 36.81
N GLY A 99 -35.73 19.12 36.14
CA GLY A 99 -36.35 20.37 36.61
C GLY A 99 -35.74 20.91 37.91
N THR A 100 -34.48 20.57 38.20
CA THR A 100 -33.78 20.96 39.44
C THR A 100 -32.83 22.14 39.17
N SER A 101 -32.45 22.89 40.22
CA SER A 101 -31.52 24.01 40.10
C SER A 101 -30.12 23.65 40.61
N LEU A 102 -29.09 24.17 39.95
CA LEU A 102 -27.70 24.01 40.40
C LEU A 102 -27.38 25.03 41.51
N PHE A 103 -27.07 24.56 42.71
CA PHE A 103 -26.63 25.40 43.84
C PHE A 103 -27.55 26.61 44.16
N GLY A 104 -28.86 26.52 43.89
CA GLY A 104 -29.81 27.62 44.15
C GLY A 104 -29.69 28.83 43.20
N LEU A 105 -28.88 28.75 42.13
CA LEU A 105 -28.78 29.83 41.14
C LEU A 105 -30.05 29.88 40.28
N LYS A 106 -30.86 30.96 40.44
CA LYS A 106 -32.09 31.20 39.66
C LYS A 106 -31.88 31.20 38.14
N ALA A 107 -30.67 31.49 37.66
CA ALA A 107 -30.34 31.47 36.24
C ALA A 107 -30.43 30.06 35.60
N PHE A 108 -30.30 29.00 36.40
CA PHE A 108 -30.39 27.59 36.01
C PHE A 108 -31.59 26.87 36.65
N HIS A 109 -32.63 27.62 37.04
CA HIS A 109 -33.90 27.01 37.40
C HIS A 109 -34.66 26.68 36.12
N PHE A 110 -34.67 25.40 35.77
CA PHE A 110 -35.47 24.87 34.66
C PHE A 110 -36.84 24.48 35.25
N PRO A 111 -37.95 25.13 34.84
CA PRO A 111 -39.26 24.75 35.35
C PRO A 111 -39.50 23.27 35.07
N THR A 112 -40.00 22.55 36.09
CA THR A 112 -40.33 21.10 36.08
C THR A 112 -41.35 20.68 35.03
N ASP A 113 -41.89 21.62 34.26
CA ASP A 113 -42.72 21.34 33.10
C ASP A 113 -41.83 20.82 31.96
N ALA A 114 -41.41 19.57 32.10
CA ALA A 114 -41.02 18.67 31.00
C ALA A 114 -42.13 18.50 29.93
N ASN A 115 -43.13 19.37 29.96
CA ASN A 115 -44.31 19.41 29.14
C ASN A 115 -44.35 20.61 28.19
N VAL A 116 -43.35 21.48 28.02
CA VAL A 116 -43.50 22.53 26.96
C VAL A 116 -43.75 21.89 25.59
N LEU A 117 -43.11 20.76 25.26
CA LEU A 117 -43.41 19.97 24.05
C LEU A 117 -44.81 19.30 24.05
N TYR A 118 -45.34 18.98 25.23
CA TYR A 118 -46.66 18.35 25.43
C TYR A 118 -47.80 19.38 25.60
N GLU A 119 -47.51 20.60 26.06
CA GLU A 119 -48.39 21.76 26.15
C GLU A 119 -48.78 22.25 24.77
N PHE A 120 -47.86 22.15 23.81
CA PHE A 120 -48.14 22.43 22.40
C PHE A 120 -48.77 21.23 21.66
N ASP A 121 -48.98 20.07 22.31
CA ASP A 121 -49.53 18.83 21.73
C ASP A 121 -48.91 18.54 20.35
N SER A 122 -47.57 18.51 20.33
CA SER A 122 -46.81 18.28 19.11
C SER A 122 -46.63 16.79 18.87
N LYS A 123 -47.23 16.26 17.80
CA LYS A 123 -47.09 14.87 17.33
C LYS A 123 -45.66 14.43 16.96
N LEU A 124 -44.68 15.34 17.09
CA LEU A 124 -43.25 15.14 16.88
C LEU A 124 -42.46 14.95 18.19
N ALA A 125 -43.10 15.10 19.37
CA ALA A 125 -42.43 14.93 20.64
C ALA A 125 -41.93 13.49 20.83
N PRO A 126 -40.62 13.27 21.11
CA PRO A 126 -40.11 11.94 21.38
C PRO A 126 -40.73 11.34 22.65
N SER A 127 -40.87 10.01 22.68
CA SER A 127 -41.26 9.32 23.90
C SER A 127 -40.18 9.47 24.97
N LYS A 128 -40.59 9.29 26.23
CA LYS A 128 -39.64 9.20 27.35
C LYS A 128 -38.57 8.12 27.12
N PHE A 129 -38.90 7.05 26.39
CA PHE A 129 -37.95 6.00 26.04
C PHE A 129 -36.84 6.52 25.13
N VAL A 130 -37.19 7.25 24.07
CA VAL A 130 -36.20 7.81 23.14
C VAL A 130 -35.40 8.94 23.77
N MET A 131 -35.94 9.65 24.76
CA MET A 131 -35.19 10.63 25.54
C MET A 131 -34.02 10.03 26.33
N TYR A 132 -34.02 8.71 26.61
CA TYR A 132 -32.85 8.02 27.19
C TYR A 132 -31.65 7.93 26.24
N LEU A 133 -31.79 8.25 24.94
CA LEU A 133 -30.64 8.38 24.04
C LEU A 133 -29.61 9.39 24.56
N TRP A 134 -30.01 10.39 25.34
CA TRP A 134 -29.08 11.30 26.00
C TRP A 134 -28.07 10.57 26.90
N VAL A 135 -28.50 9.54 27.63
CA VAL A 135 -27.60 8.73 28.47
C VAL A 135 -26.54 8.06 27.60
N LEU A 136 -26.96 7.46 26.48
CA LEU A 136 -26.04 6.84 25.53
C LEU A 136 -25.09 7.88 24.91
N ILE A 137 -25.60 9.04 24.50
CA ILE A 137 -24.82 10.12 23.89
C ILE A 137 -23.73 10.59 24.84
N PHE A 138 -24.07 10.93 26.09
CA PHE A 138 -23.11 11.42 27.08
C PHE A 138 -22.10 10.32 27.47
N ALA A 139 -22.53 9.06 27.61
CA ALA A 139 -21.62 7.94 27.84
C ALA A 139 -20.61 7.78 26.68
N TYR A 140 -21.09 7.89 25.44
CA TYR A 140 -20.22 7.83 24.25
C TYR A 140 -19.27 9.03 24.18
N GLN A 141 -19.75 10.22 24.54
CA GLN A 141 -18.92 11.42 24.60
C GLN A 141 -17.79 11.26 25.63
N LEU A 142 -18.12 10.78 26.83
CA LEU A 142 -17.11 10.49 27.86
C LEU A 142 -16.07 9.50 27.36
N ALA A 143 -16.50 8.44 26.69
CA ALA A 143 -15.60 7.40 26.21
C ALA A 143 -14.56 7.94 25.20
N TRP A 144 -14.97 8.79 24.25
CA TRP A 144 -14.00 9.37 23.32
C TRP A 144 -13.15 10.47 23.95
N ILE A 145 -13.67 11.23 24.93
CA ILE A 145 -12.88 12.21 25.70
C ILE A 145 -11.81 11.50 26.52
N VAL A 146 -12.14 10.38 27.16
CA VAL A 146 -11.16 9.52 27.87
C VAL A 146 -10.10 9.00 26.91
N TYR A 147 -10.50 8.55 25.71
CA TYR A 147 -9.54 8.19 24.67
C TYR A 147 -8.63 9.38 24.31
N GLY A 148 -9.20 10.58 24.09
CA GLY A 148 -8.45 11.82 23.84
C GLY A 148 -7.44 12.14 24.94
N MET A 149 -7.84 12.07 26.21
CA MET A 149 -6.94 12.26 27.35
C MET A 149 -5.84 11.20 27.40
N SER A 150 -6.14 9.94 27.06
CA SER A 150 -5.13 8.87 27.01
C SER A 150 -3.99 9.19 26.03
N THR A 151 -4.26 9.96 24.97
CA THR A 151 -3.25 10.33 23.96
C THR A 151 -2.17 11.29 24.52
N ILE A 152 -2.42 11.94 25.65
CA ILE A 152 -1.43 12.76 26.37
C ILE A 152 -0.29 11.89 26.91
N PHE A 153 -0.62 10.67 27.35
CA PHE A 153 0.32 9.76 28.01
C PHE A 153 0.93 8.72 27.06
N ARG A 154 0.58 8.76 25.77
CA ARG A 154 0.95 7.76 24.77
C ARG A 154 1.80 8.40 23.67
N LYS A 155 2.92 7.75 23.32
CA LYS A 155 3.86 8.24 22.29
C LYS A 155 3.67 7.53 20.95
N SER A 156 3.85 8.28 19.86
CA SER A 156 4.07 7.79 18.50
C SER A 156 5.58 7.68 18.23
N SER A 157 5.95 7.39 16.99
CA SER A 157 7.36 7.34 16.55
C SER A 157 8.08 8.69 16.64
N SER A 158 7.33 9.80 16.60
CA SER A 158 7.91 11.14 16.44
C SER A 158 7.52 12.13 17.54
N ASP A 159 6.37 11.98 18.22
CA ASP A 159 5.95 12.84 19.34
C ASP A 159 4.86 12.13 20.18
N TYR A 160 4.24 12.82 21.15
CA TYR A 160 3.03 12.36 21.80
C TYR A 160 1.86 12.25 20.81
N LEU A 161 1.00 11.24 20.99
CA LEU A 161 -0.07 10.88 20.05
C LEU A 161 -1.13 11.99 19.87
N TYR A 162 -1.24 12.92 20.84
CA TYR A 162 -2.11 14.10 20.71
C TYR A 162 -1.49 15.21 19.83
N LYS A 163 -0.17 15.20 19.63
CA LYS A 163 0.57 16.14 18.76
C LYS A 163 0.82 15.53 17.38
N TYR A 164 1.34 14.31 17.34
CA TYR A 164 1.69 13.63 16.10
C TYR A 164 1.49 12.10 16.16
N PRO A 165 0.90 11.48 15.13
CA PRO A 165 0.18 12.13 14.03
C PRO A 165 -1.06 12.89 14.55
N PRO A 166 -1.40 14.08 14.01
CA PRO A 166 -2.45 14.97 14.55
C PRO A 166 -3.88 14.49 14.20
N VAL A 167 -4.17 13.22 14.44
CA VAL A 167 -5.47 12.59 14.16
C VAL A 167 -6.57 13.07 15.10
N MET A 168 -6.22 13.38 16.35
CA MET A 168 -7.08 14.07 17.32
C MET A 168 -6.78 15.57 17.31
N HIS A 169 -7.09 16.21 16.18
CA HIS A 169 -6.72 17.61 15.92
C HIS A 169 -7.38 18.60 16.90
N TRP A 170 -6.67 19.67 17.26
CA TRP A 170 -7.14 20.68 18.23
C TRP A 170 -8.51 21.29 17.89
N LEU A 171 -8.83 21.44 16.60
CA LEU A 171 -10.14 21.91 16.14
C LEU A 171 -11.30 21.01 16.55
N VAL A 172 -11.07 19.70 16.72
CA VAL A 172 -12.10 18.77 17.20
C VAL A 172 -12.53 19.18 18.60
N TYR A 173 -11.56 19.39 19.49
CA TYR A 173 -11.77 19.82 20.87
C TYR A 173 -12.37 21.23 20.97
N LEU A 174 -11.87 22.18 20.18
CA LEU A 174 -12.36 23.56 20.19
C LEU A 174 -13.83 23.63 19.74
N ASN A 175 -14.16 23.04 18.59
CA ASN A 175 -15.52 23.08 18.05
C ASN A 175 -16.49 22.29 18.94
N PHE A 176 -16.06 21.16 19.50
CA PHE A 176 -16.87 20.41 20.46
C PHE A 176 -17.16 21.24 21.72
N SER A 177 -16.15 21.91 22.28
CA SER A 177 -16.30 22.77 23.45
C SER A 177 -17.24 23.94 23.18
N ALA A 178 -17.07 24.63 22.05
CA ALA A 178 -17.96 25.70 21.63
C ALA A 178 -19.40 25.22 21.44
N SER A 179 -19.59 24.03 20.85
CA SER A 179 -20.91 23.42 20.67
C SER A 179 -21.58 23.11 22.00
N ASN A 180 -20.85 22.63 23.01
CA ASN A 180 -21.41 22.41 24.35
C ASN A 180 -21.89 23.71 25.02
N PHE A 181 -21.17 24.82 24.85
CA PHE A 181 -21.64 26.12 25.32
C PHE A 181 -22.90 26.58 24.59
N LEU A 182 -22.91 26.49 23.26
CA LEU A 182 -24.06 26.87 22.43
C LEU A 182 -25.29 26.01 22.80
N TYR A 183 -25.09 24.74 23.11
CA TYR A 183 -26.13 23.84 23.58
C TYR A 183 -26.71 24.29 24.92
N ILE A 184 -25.87 24.59 25.92
CA ILE A 184 -26.33 25.11 27.22
C ILE A 184 -27.13 26.41 27.04
N ILE A 185 -26.63 27.33 26.20
CA ILE A 185 -27.33 28.58 25.87
C ILE A 185 -28.70 28.28 25.24
N SER A 186 -28.78 27.30 24.34
CA SER A 186 -30.05 26.90 23.73
C SER A 186 -31.07 26.37 24.74
N LEU A 187 -30.62 25.58 25.73
CA LEU A 187 -31.47 25.08 26.82
C LEU A 187 -32.00 26.21 27.70
N VAL A 188 -31.16 27.21 27.99
CA VAL A 188 -31.53 28.38 28.79
C VAL A 188 -32.55 29.26 28.07
N PHE A 189 -32.42 29.45 26.76
CA PHE A 189 -33.45 30.17 25.99
C PHE A 189 -34.75 29.39 25.91
N TRP A 190 -34.66 28.07 25.72
CA TRP A 190 -35.81 27.19 25.70
C TRP A 190 -36.61 27.27 26.99
N SER A 191 -35.94 27.19 28.13
CA SER A 191 -36.59 27.22 29.45
C SER A 191 -37.28 28.54 29.79
N ARG A 192 -37.04 29.58 28.99
CA ARG A 192 -37.64 30.91 29.11
C ARG A 192 -38.68 31.20 28.03
N GLY A 193 -39.05 30.21 27.21
CA GLY A 193 -39.99 30.37 26.10
C GLY A 193 -39.44 31.22 24.93
N LEU A 194 -38.13 31.47 24.89
CA LEU A 194 -37.48 32.26 23.84
C LEU A 194 -37.10 31.36 22.65
N PHE A 195 -38.10 30.81 21.98
CA PHE A 195 -37.94 29.72 20.99
C PHE A 195 -37.15 30.11 19.73
N ILE A 196 -37.20 31.37 19.29
CA ILE A 196 -36.37 31.86 18.16
C ILE A 196 -34.89 31.70 18.50
N PHE A 197 -34.46 32.21 19.66
CA PHE A 197 -33.07 32.12 20.11
C PHE A 197 -32.68 30.66 20.38
N ALA A 198 -33.53 29.88 21.06
CA ALA A 198 -33.27 28.46 21.29
C ALA A 198 -33.00 27.70 19.97
N THR A 199 -33.78 27.98 18.93
CA THR A 199 -33.62 27.39 17.59
C THR A 199 -32.30 27.78 16.94
N VAL A 200 -31.94 29.07 16.96
CA VAL A 200 -30.69 29.56 16.35
C VAL A 200 -29.46 28.95 17.03
N TYR A 201 -29.40 28.98 18.37
CA TYR A 201 -28.26 28.43 19.11
C TYR A 201 -28.17 26.90 19.00
N SER A 202 -29.30 26.21 18.92
CA SER A 202 -29.34 24.76 18.63
C SER A 202 -28.81 24.45 17.22
N PHE A 203 -29.15 25.25 16.22
CA PHE A 203 -28.60 25.10 14.87
C PHE A 203 -27.08 25.32 14.81
N LEU A 204 -26.57 26.36 15.51
CA LEU A 204 -25.13 26.62 15.61
C LEU A 204 -24.38 25.49 16.32
N THR A 205 -24.99 24.89 17.34
CA THR A 205 -24.48 23.68 18.01
C THR A 205 -24.30 22.55 17.00
N VAL A 206 -25.31 22.31 16.15
CA VAL A 206 -25.25 21.27 15.12
C VAL A 206 -24.10 21.51 14.14
N ILE A 207 -23.94 22.75 13.67
CA ILE A 207 -22.84 23.12 12.75
C ILE A 207 -21.49 22.82 13.39
N GLY A 208 -21.27 23.26 14.64
CA GLY A 208 -20.00 23.04 15.33
C GLY A 208 -19.67 21.56 15.52
N LEU A 209 -20.67 20.73 15.85
CA LEU A 209 -20.49 19.28 15.99
C LEU A 209 -20.16 18.61 14.65
N TYR A 210 -20.82 19.00 13.55
CA TYR A 210 -20.48 18.47 12.22
C TYR A 210 -19.09 18.91 11.75
N ILE A 211 -18.65 20.14 12.06
CA ILE A 211 -17.28 20.58 11.79
C ILE A 211 -16.28 19.70 12.54
N SER A 212 -16.51 19.47 13.84
CA SER A 212 -15.67 18.60 14.67
C SER A 212 -15.57 17.19 14.08
N ALA A 213 -16.70 16.61 13.67
CA ALA A 213 -16.77 15.28 13.08
C ALA A 213 -16.04 15.19 11.73
N CYS A 214 -16.26 16.16 10.84
CA CYS A 214 -15.60 16.22 9.54
C CYS A 214 -14.08 16.40 9.66
N VAL A 215 -13.61 17.24 10.58
CA VAL A 215 -12.17 17.39 10.86
C VAL A 215 -11.57 16.05 11.29
N SER A 216 -12.24 15.30 12.16
CA SER A 216 -11.77 13.97 12.59
C SER A 216 -11.73 12.96 11.42
N LEU A 217 -12.72 12.97 10.53
CA LEU A 217 -12.73 12.12 9.32
C LEU A 217 -11.55 12.43 8.40
N PHE A 218 -11.33 13.70 8.08
CA PHE A 218 -10.24 14.11 7.18
C PHE A 218 -8.87 13.83 7.78
N LYS A 219 -8.66 14.17 9.05
CA LYS A 219 -7.36 13.94 9.71
C LYS A 219 -7.03 12.46 9.84
N LEU A 220 -8.00 11.61 10.13
CA LEU A 220 -7.73 10.17 10.09
C LEU A 220 -7.42 9.70 8.66
N SER A 221 -8.11 10.22 7.65
CA SER A 221 -7.81 9.85 6.26
C SER A 221 -6.39 10.22 5.82
N ASP A 222 -5.90 11.38 6.26
CA ASP A 222 -4.57 11.88 5.93
C ASP A 222 -3.46 11.02 6.58
N TYR A 223 -3.65 10.60 7.84
CA TYR A 223 -2.59 9.92 8.63
C TYR A 223 -2.81 8.42 8.85
N GLN A 224 -3.93 7.81 8.43
CA GLN A 224 -4.22 6.39 8.67
C GLN A 224 -3.16 5.45 8.11
N ARG A 225 -2.55 5.77 6.96
CA ARG A 225 -1.49 4.92 6.38
C ARG A 225 -0.29 4.86 7.32
N GLU A 226 0.17 6.00 7.80
CA GLU A 226 1.27 6.12 8.74
C GLU A 226 0.98 5.38 10.06
N MET A 227 -0.25 5.50 10.57
CA MET A 227 -0.68 4.77 11.77
C MET A 227 -0.70 3.24 11.59
N TYR A 228 -0.96 2.74 10.38
CA TYR A 228 -0.85 1.31 10.09
C TYR A 228 0.60 0.83 10.02
N TYR A 229 1.51 1.64 9.49
CA TYR A 229 2.94 1.32 9.41
C TYR A 229 3.66 1.34 10.78
N THR A 230 3.19 2.16 11.71
CA THR A 230 3.79 2.33 13.06
C THR A 230 3.16 1.44 14.14
N GLU A 231 2.51 0.33 13.75
CA GLU A 231 1.82 -0.63 14.63
C GLU A 231 0.69 -0.03 15.50
N LYS A 232 0.14 1.13 15.14
CA LYS A 232 -1.00 1.79 15.82
C LYS A 232 -2.34 1.49 15.16
N SER A 233 -2.47 0.32 14.52
CA SER A 233 -3.69 -0.11 13.83
C SER A 233 -4.94 -0.14 14.74
N LYS A 234 -4.75 -0.40 16.04
CA LYS A 234 -5.82 -0.36 17.06
C LYS A 234 -6.39 1.05 17.25
N ASP A 235 -5.53 2.08 17.25
CA ASP A 235 -5.95 3.47 17.42
C ASP A 235 -6.78 3.97 16.22
N VAL A 236 -6.48 3.51 15.01
CA VAL A 236 -7.31 3.78 13.82
C VAL A 236 -8.74 3.28 14.03
N TRP A 237 -8.91 2.08 14.57
CA TRP A 237 -10.23 1.52 14.87
C TRP A 237 -10.91 2.21 16.05
N CYS A 238 -10.16 2.58 17.10
CA CYS A 238 -10.69 3.40 18.18
C CYS A 238 -11.21 4.74 17.66
N ILE A 239 -10.49 5.43 16.78
CA ILE A 239 -10.96 6.72 16.23
C ILE A 239 -12.23 6.53 15.39
N ARG A 240 -12.29 5.50 14.54
CA ARG A 240 -13.50 5.21 13.72
C ARG A 240 -14.72 4.86 14.56
N MET A 241 -14.58 3.85 15.40
CA MET A 241 -15.71 3.28 16.14
C MET A 241 -16.05 4.09 17.37
N LEU A 242 -15.06 4.70 18.04
CA LEU A 242 -15.28 5.46 19.27
C LEU A 242 -15.48 6.96 19.01
N VAL A 243 -14.47 7.62 18.42
CA VAL A 243 -14.47 9.10 18.31
C VAL A 243 -15.46 9.58 17.26
N GLN A 244 -15.32 9.12 16.02
CA GLN A 244 -16.12 9.62 14.88
C GLN A 244 -17.60 9.28 15.07
N ASN A 245 -17.92 8.00 15.33
CA ASN A 245 -19.30 7.59 15.59
C ASN A 245 -19.88 8.24 16.86
N GLY A 246 -19.08 8.53 17.89
CA GLY A 246 -19.51 9.25 19.08
C GLY A 246 -19.91 10.70 18.78
N ILE A 247 -19.08 11.45 18.04
CA ILE A 247 -19.38 12.83 17.67
C ILE A 247 -20.57 12.89 16.70
N PHE A 248 -20.64 11.98 15.72
CA PHE A 248 -21.75 11.91 14.77
C PHE A 248 -23.09 11.51 15.42
N LEU A 249 -23.06 10.66 16.44
CA LEU A 249 -24.22 10.33 17.27
C LEU A 249 -24.79 11.59 17.92
N TYR A 250 -23.92 12.39 18.54
CA TYR A 250 -24.33 13.66 19.17
C TYR A 250 -24.79 14.70 18.15
N ALA A 251 -24.05 14.89 17.05
CA ALA A 251 -24.42 15.83 15.99
C ALA A 251 -25.80 15.52 15.38
N THR A 252 -26.09 14.23 15.18
CA THR A 252 -27.35 13.78 14.59
C THR A 252 -28.51 13.98 15.54
N TRP A 253 -28.34 13.65 16.81
CA TRP A 253 -29.36 13.88 17.83
C TRP A 253 -29.61 15.38 18.06
N SER A 254 -28.55 16.19 18.16
CA SER A 254 -28.68 17.65 18.26
C SER A 254 -29.43 18.25 17.08
N PHE A 255 -29.33 17.66 15.88
CA PHE A 255 -30.14 18.09 14.74
C PHE A 255 -31.62 17.73 14.91
N VAL A 256 -31.93 16.54 15.47
CA VAL A 256 -33.32 16.20 15.83
C VAL A 256 -33.85 17.21 16.85
N ILE A 257 -33.07 17.58 17.87
CA ILE A 257 -33.46 18.61 18.83
C ILE A 257 -33.68 19.96 18.14
N PHE A 258 -32.79 20.39 17.26
CA PHE A 258 -32.98 21.60 16.45
C PHE A 258 -34.31 21.56 15.68
N LEU A 259 -34.68 20.43 15.08
CA LEU A 259 -35.96 20.28 14.39
C LEU A 259 -37.16 20.40 15.33
N LEU A 260 -37.08 19.82 16.53
CA LEU A 260 -38.11 20.01 17.56
C LEU A 260 -38.21 21.48 17.98
N MET A 261 -37.09 22.19 18.03
CA MET A 261 -37.07 23.60 18.39
C MET A 261 -37.62 24.51 17.30
N LEU A 262 -37.25 24.23 16.05
CA LEU A 262 -37.82 24.85 14.87
C LEU A 262 -39.34 24.65 14.83
N ASN A 263 -39.81 23.44 15.14
CA ASN A 263 -41.24 23.15 15.20
C ASN A 263 -41.98 24.05 16.18
N LEU A 264 -41.51 24.14 17.42
CA LEU A 264 -42.13 25.01 18.42
C LEU A 264 -42.04 26.47 18.01
N CYS A 265 -40.88 26.92 17.53
CA CYS A 265 -40.68 28.28 17.06
C CYS A 265 -41.70 28.68 15.98
N LEU A 266 -41.93 27.82 14.99
CA LEU A 266 -42.93 28.04 13.94
C LEU A 266 -44.34 28.18 14.51
N ILE A 267 -44.71 27.33 15.46
CA ILE A 267 -46.05 27.34 16.07
C ILE A 267 -46.24 28.54 17.00
N SER A 268 -45.33 28.72 17.98
CA SER A 268 -45.49 29.67 19.06
C SER A 268 -45.10 31.10 18.69
N SER A 269 -44.06 31.27 17.87
CA SER A 269 -43.48 32.60 17.56
C SER A 269 -43.91 33.13 16.20
N PHE A 270 -44.25 32.26 15.25
CA PHE A 270 -44.67 32.63 13.89
C PHE A 270 -46.13 32.29 13.58
N GLY A 271 -46.88 31.67 14.50
CA GLY A 271 -48.30 31.38 14.35
C GLY A 271 -48.63 30.39 13.21
N VAL A 272 -47.66 29.57 12.79
CA VAL A 272 -47.84 28.56 11.74
C VAL A 272 -48.72 27.43 12.29
N SER A 273 -49.66 26.92 11.50
CA SER A 273 -50.49 25.78 11.92
C SER A 273 -49.64 24.56 12.24
N LYS A 274 -50.10 23.72 13.18
CA LYS A 274 -49.36 22.54 13.63
C LYS A 274 -48.99 21.62 12.47
N GLU A 275 -49.92 21.39 11.55
CA GLU A 275 -49.73 20.52 10.39
C GLU A 275 -48.64 21.06 9.45
N MET A 276 -48.64 22.38 9.21
CA MET A 276 -47.65 23.03 8.35
C MET A 276 -46.27 23.06 9.02
N ALA A 277 -46.20 23.30 10.34
CA ALA A 277 -44.95 23.25 11.08
C ALA A 277 -44.33 21.84 11.07
N HIS A 278 -45.16 20.79 11.26
CA HIS A 278 -44.71 19.39 11.17
C HIS A 278 -44.19 19.06 9.78
N LEU A 279 -44.90 19.50 8.73
CA LEU A 279 -44.49 19.29 7.34
C LEU A 279 -43.14 19.95 7.04
N VAL A 280 -42.94 21.20 7.46
CA VAL A 280 -41.66 21.92 7.29
C VAL A 280 -40.52 21.14 7.93
N VAL A 281 -40.71 20.65 9.16
CA VAL A 281 -39.71 19.86 9.88
C VAL A 281 -39.36 18.57 9.15
N PHE A 282 -40.35 17.82 8.66
CA PHE A 282 -40.11 16.60 7.89
C PHE A 282 -39.44 16.87 6.55
N ILE A 283 -39.76 17.98 5.87
CA ILE A 283 -39.07 18.40 4.64
C ILE A 283 -37.61 18.70 4.94
N VAL A 284 -37.31 19.46 6.00
CA VAL A 284 -35.93 19.78 6.38
C VAL A 284 -35.15 18.50 6.74
N LEU A 285 -35.79 17.55 7.44
CA LEU A 285 -35.19 16.25 7.73
C LEU A 285 -34.94 15.43 6.45
N LEU A 286 -35.90 15.38 5.52
CA LEU A 286 -35.78 14.67 4.25
C LEU A 286 -34.66 15.26 3.40
N VAL A 287 -34.60 16.59 3.27
CA VAL A 287 -33.54 17.29 2.55
C VAL A 287 -32.17 16.96 3.16
N LYS A 288 -32.05 16.98 4.50
CA LYS A 288 -30.81 16.56 5.17
C LYS A 288 -30.47 15.11 4.86
N LEU A 289 -31.42 14.18 4.92
CA LEU A 289 -31.19 12.77 4.64
C LEU A 289 -30.74 12.53 3.20
N ILE A 290 -31.33 13.24 2.24
CA ILE A 290 -30.90 13.20 0.84
C ILE A 290 -29.48 13.74 0.71
N ILE A 291 -29.17 14.90 1.33
CA ILE A 291 -27.82 15.47 1.32
C ILE A 291 -26.82 14.49 1.94
N TYR A 292 -27.16 13.88 3.08
CA TYR A 292 -26.29 12.94 3.77
C TYR A 292 -26.08 11.65 2.96
N PHE A 293 -27.14 11.09 2.37
CA PHE A 293 -27.08 9.92 1.50
C PHE A 293 -26.23 10.18 0.25
N ILE A 294 -26.43 11.32 -0.41
CA ILE A 294 -25.61 11.73 -1.57
C ILE A 294 -24.16 11.96 -1.12
N ALA A 295 -23.96 12.64 0.01
CA ALA A 295 -22.64 12.87 0.57
C ALA A 295 -21.93 11.53 0.85
N GLU A 296 -22.56 10.59 1.52
CA GLU A 296 -22.01 9.28 1.87
C GLU A 296 -21.70 8.42 0.63
N LEU A 297 -22.62 8.35 -0.34
CA LEU A 297 -22.45 7.51 -1.53
C LEU A 297 -21.41 8.04 -2.51
N PHE A 298 -21.43 9.35 -2.78
CA PHE A 298 -20.67 9.91 -3.90
C PHE A 298 -19.36 10.59 -3.48
N PHE A 299 -19.32 11.21 -2.30
CA PHE A 299 -18.19 12.05 -1.87
C PHE A 299 -17.45 11.46 -0.67
N GLY A 300 -18.20 10.85 0.23
CA GLY A 300 -17.82 10.44 1.55
C GLY A 300 -17.52 8.95 1.65
N TYR A 301 -17.72 8.12 0.63
CA TYR A 301 -17.61 6.67 0.78
C TYR A 301 -16.27 6.23 1.42
N ASN A 302 -15.16 6.86 1.02
CA ASN A 302 -13.84 6.55 1.60
C ASN A 302 -13.65 7.04 3.05
N TYR A 303 -14.43 8.03 3.48
CA TYR A 303 -14.35 8.66 4.81
C TYR A 303 -15.42 8.10 5.77
N ALA A 304 -16.65 7.96 5.30
CA ALA A 304 -17.87 7.69 6.06
C ALA A 304 -18.26 6.21 6.09
N LYS A 305 -17.55 5.30 5.40
CA LYS A 305 -17.87 3.85 5.34
C LYS A 305 -18.12 3.18 6.70
N PHE A 306 -17.50 3.70 7.75
CA PHE A 306 -17.57 3.15 9.10
C PHE A 306 -18.52 3.92 10.03
N LEU A 307 -19.24 4.92 9.52
CA LEU A 307 -20.25 5.66 10.26
C LEU A 307 -21.58 4.91 10.18
N PHE A 308 -22.13 4.58 11.34
CA PHE A 308 -23.44 3.91 11.42
C PHE A 308 -24.38 4.61 12.41
N THR A 309 -23.85 5.42 13.33
CA THR A 309 -24.67 6.08 14.35
C THR A 309 -25.67 7.10 13.79
N PRO A 310 -25.42 7.87 12.71
CA PRO A 310 -26.42 8.79 12.17
C PRO A 310 -27.69 8.08 11.70
N TRP A 311 -27.54 6.97 10.98
CA TRP A 311 -28.67 6.17 10.49
C TRP A 311 -29.46 5.56 11.63
N LEU A 312 -28.77 5.02 12.65
CA LEU A 312 -29.41 4.43 13.83
C LEU A 312 -30.27 5.45 14.58
N VAL A 313 -29.73 6.65 14.81
CA VAL A 313 -30.44 7.73 15.55
C VAL A 313 -31.71 8.16 14.81
N ILE A 314 -31.60 8.39 13.51
CA ILE A 314 -32.75 8.85 12.71
C ILE A 314 -33.81 7.75 12.62
N ALA A 315 -33.39 6.49 12.45
CA ALA A 315 -34.31 5.36 12.46
C ALA A 315 -35.06 5.23 13.80
N ILE A 316 -34.37 5.35 14.93
CA ILE A 316 -34.98 5.32 16.27
C ILE A 316 -35.98 6.47 16.43
N PHE A 317 -35.60 7.69 16.05
CA PHE A 317 -36.48 8.86 16.15
C PHE A 317 -37.74 8.73 15.27
N LEU A 318 -37.58 8.30 14.01
CA LEU A 318 -38.71 8.12 13.10
C LEU A 318 -39.64 6.98 13.54
N LEU A 319 -39.07 5.86 13.99
CA LEU A 319 -39.85 4.74 14.52
C LEU A 319 -40.65 5.13 15.75
N ASP A 320 -40.04 5.88 16.67
CA ASP A 320 -40.71 6.39 17.86
C ASP A 320 -41.81 7.39 17.53
N THR A 321 -41.57 8.29 16.58
CA THR A 321 -42.59 9.23 16.09
C THR A 321 -43.80 8.48 15.52
N LEU A 322 -43.55 7.42 14.72
CA LEU A 322 -44.61 6.55 14.18
C LEU A 322 -45.37 5.80 15.29
N ILE A 323 -44.67 5.25 16.28
CA ILE A 323 -45.27 4.50 17.38
C ILE A 323 -46.10 5.43 18.28
N ASN A 324 -45.57 6.59 18.68
CA ASN A 324 -46.29 7.54 19.54
C ASN A 324 -47.57 8.06 18.87
N GLN A 325 -47.53 8.33 17.56
CA GLN A 325 -48.73 8.70 16.80
C GLN A 325 -49.78 7.57 16.76
N SER A 326 -49.36 6.31 16.80
CA SER A 326 -50.28 5.17 16.78
C SER A 326 -50.97 4.89 18.12
N VAL A 327 -50.29 5.16 19.25
CA VAL A 327 -50.83 4.93 20.60
C VAL A 327 -51.91 5.96 20.96
N HIS A 328 -51.76 7.22 20.53
CA HIS A 328 -52.78 8.26 20.75
C HIS A 328 -54.08 8.08 19.95
N HIS A 329 -54.13 7.14 18.99
CA HIS A 329 -55.28 6.89 18.12
C HIS A 329 -55.83 5.45 18.15
N ASN A 330 -55.36 4.60 19.07
CA ASN A 330 -55.88 3.22 19.28
C ASN A 330 -55.89 2.35 17.99
N MET A 331 -54.87 2.51 17.13
CA MET A 331 -54.83 1.89 15.80
C MET A 331 -54.13 0.51 15.78
N SER A 332 -54.63 -0.42 14.96
CA SER A 332 -54.08 -1.76 14.74
C SER A 332 -52.74 -1.72 14.00
N LEU A 333 -51.89 -2.76 14.13
CA LEU A 333 -50.54 -2.81 13.51
C LEU A 333 -50.54 -2.60 11.98
N TYR A 334 -51.67 -2.88 11.33
CA TYR A 334 -51.89 -2.67 9.89
C TYR A 334 -52.25 -1.21 9.54
N GLU A 335 -52.99 -0.53 10.41
CA GLU A 335 -53.28 0.91 10.30
C GLU A 335 -52.03 1.77 10.65
N ARG A 336 -51.07 1.21 11.38
CA ARG A 336 -49.79 1.85 11.78
C ARG A 336 -48.82 2.16 10.65
N VAL A 337 -49.02 1.60 9.45
CA VAL A 337 -48.07 1.70 8.31
C VAL A 337 -48.68 2.43 7.10
N SER A 338 -49.91 2.94 7.21
CA SER A 338 -50.66 3.56 6.09
C SER A 338 -51.11 4.99 6.45
N PRO A 339 -50.30 6.04 6.20
CA PRO A 339 -50.60 7.37 6.72
C PRO A 339 -51.65 8.20 5.95
N PHE A 340 -52.29 7.69 4.89
CA PHE A 340 -53.12 8.55 4.02
C PHE A 340 -54.45 7.91 3.61
N LYS A 341 -55.49 8.19 4.41
CA LYS A 341 -56.89 8.23 3.94
C LYS A 341 -57.42 9.65 4.10
N SER A 342 -56.84 10.62 3.38
CA SER A 342 -57.59 11.83 3.02
C SER A 342 -58.12 11.66 1.60
N GLN A 343 -59.42 11.83 1.45
CA GLN A 343 -60.23 11.46 0.28
C GLN A 343 -59.99 12.33 -0.97
N HIS A 344 -58.92 13.14 -1.01
CA HIS A 344 -58.64 14.09 -2.09
C HIS A 344 -57.34 13.84 -2.87
N LEU A 345 -56.59 12.77 -2.59
CA LEU A 345 -55.38 12.41 -3.34
C LEU A 345 -55.43 11.02 -4.00
N SER A 346 -56.63 10.44 -4.11
CA SER A 346 -56.84 9.09 -4.67
C SER A 346 -56.74 9.00 -6.20
N GLN A 347 -56.18 10.01 -6.88
CA GLN A 347 -55.98 9.96 -8.34
C GLN A 347 -54.51 9.84 -8.79
N THR A 348 -53.51 9.70 -7.90
CA THR A 348 -52.12 9.65 -8.42
C THR A 348 -51.15 8.63 -7.85
N PHE A 349 -51.29 8.05 -6.66
CA PHE A 349 -50.31 7.03 -6.21
C PHE A 349 -50.91 5.98 -5.28
N SER A 350 -51.08 4.75 -5.79
CA SER A 350 -51.30 3.55 -4.97
C SER A 350 -50.00 2.75 -4.86
N PHE A 351 -49.35 2.79 -3.69
CA PHE A 351 -48.29 1.85 -3.34
C PHE A 351 -48.71 1.05 -2.10
N THR A 352 -49.53 0.03 -2.30
CA THR A 352 -49.88 -0.96 -1.25
C THR A 352 -49.81 -2.38 -1.80
N ARG A 353 -48.57 -2.88 -1.87
CA ARG A 353 -48.09 -4.27 -1.85
C ARG A 353 -46.80 -4.29 -2.66
N LEU A 354 -45.70 -3.93 -1.99
CA LEU A 354 -44.37 -4.28 -2.47
C LEU A 354 -44.16 -5.76 -2.17
N ASP A 355 -44.71 -6.61 -3.04
CA ASP A 355 -44.20 -7.96 -3.19
C ASP A 355 -42.75 -7.82 -3.69
N MET A 356 -41.80 -8.15 -2.81
CA MET A 356 -40.36 -7.95 -3.08
C MET A 356 -39.90 -8.68 -4.35
N ASN A 357 -40.64 -9.69 -4.82
CA ASN A 357 -40.31 -10.41 -6.05
C ASN A 357 -40.74 -9.68 -7.33
N SER A 358 -41.79 -8.85 -7.28
CA SER A 358 -42.24 -8.05 -8.43
C SER A 358 -41.51 -6.72 -8.57
N PHE A 359 -40.93 -6.18 -7.48
CA PHE A 359 -40.08 -4.98 -7.55
C PHE A 359 -38.71 -5.24 -8.21
N ILE A 360 -38.22 -6.48 -8.18
CA ILE A 360 -36.95 -6.87 -8.83
C ILE A 360 -37.10 -6.94 -10.37
N HIS A 361 -38.31 -7.15 -10.89
CA HIS A 361 -38.56 -7.22 -12.34
C HIS A 361 -38.92 -5.87 -12.99
N TYR A 362 -39.29 -4.84 -12.21
CA TYR A 362 -39.80 -3.55 -12.71
C TYR A 362 -38.85 -2.35 -12.50
N ILE A 363 -37.56 -2.58 -12.23
CA ILE A 363 -36.53 -1.56 -12.43
C ILE A 363 -35.84 -1.84 -13.78
N PRO A 364 -36.31 -1.26 -14.91
CA PRO A 364 -35.53 -1.29 -16.12
C PRO A 364 -34.25 -0.47 -15.85
N ASN A 365 -33.14 -1.18 -15.72
CA ASN A 365 -31.78 -0.66 -15.54
C ASN A 365 -31.38 -0.17 -14.14
N TRP A 366 -31.72 -0.91 -13.07
CA TRP A 366 -30.77 -1.01 -11.96
C TRP A 366 -29.47 -1.53 -12.57
N PRO A 367 -28.30 -0.89 -12.40
CA PRO A 367 -27.08 -1.47 -12.95
C PRO A 367 -26.97 -2.86 -12.32
N LYS A 368 -27.18 -3.91 -13.13
CA LYS A 368 -26.80 -5.29 -12.77
C LYS A 368 -25.46 -5.13 -12.09
N LYS A 369 -25.35 -5.56 -10.83
CA LYS A 369 -24.12 -5.47 -10.02
C LYS A 369 -22.99 -5.73 -10.99
N MET A 370 -22.27 -4.67 -11.40
CA MET A 370 -21.43 -4.79 -12.58
C MET A 370 -20.50 -5.93 -12.24
N SER A 371 -20.55 -7.00 -13.06
CA SER A 371 -19.65 -8.12 -12.87
C SER A 371 -18.27 -7.49 -12.76
N SER A 372 -17.51 -7.90 -11.74
CA SER A 372 -16.15 -7.40 -11.59
C SER A 372 -15.49 -7.51 -12.96
N ARG A 373 -14.87 -6.43 -13.43
CA ARG A 373 -14.06 -6.49 -14.66
C ARG A 373 -12.93 -7.52 -14.55
N PHE A 374 -12.68 -8.01 -13.33
CA PHE A 374 -11.70 -9.01 -12.98
C PHE A 374 -12.32 -10.36 -12.61
N VAL A 375 -13.58 -10.64 -12.99
CA VAL A 375 -14.24 -11.93 -12.70
C VAL A 375 -13.46 -13.12 -13.28
N ASP A 376 -12.78 -12.90 -14.41
CA ASP A 376 -11.99 -13.92 -15.11
C ASP A 376 -10.48 -13.87 -14.75
N VAL A 377 -10.08 -13.03 -13.78
CA VAL A 377 -8.67 -13.00 -13.35
C VAL A 377 -8.39 -14.26 -12.54
N VAL A 378 -7.57 -15.14 -13.13
CA VAL A 378 -7.10 -16.37 -12.50
C VAL A 378 -5.93 -16.05 -11.56
N GLN A 379 -5.90 -16.70 -10.40
CA GLN A 379 -4.76 -16.61 -9.49
C GLN A 379 -3.56 -17.34 -10.09
N ASP A 380 -2.45 -16.62 -10.29
CA ASP A 380 -1.19 -17.23 -10.71
C ASP A 380 -0.63 -18.16 -9.62
N PRO A 381 0.08 -19.24 -10.01
CA PRO A 381 0.73 -20.12 -9.04
C PRO A 381 1.78 -19.34 -8.23
N PRO A 382 1.95 -19.63 -6.93
CA PRO A 382 2.96 -18.98 -6.11
C PRO A 382 4.37 -19.29 -6.63
N ILE A 383 5.26 -18.30 -6.51
CA ILE A 383 6.67 -18.51 -6.83
C ILE A 383 7.29 -19.30 -5.67
N GLU A 384 7.76 -20.52 -5.96
CA GLU A 384 8.23 -21.52 -4.99
C GLU A 384 9.17 -20.96 -3.92
N VAL A 385 10.17 -20.17 -4.30
CA VAL A 385 11.15 -19.61 -3.33
C VAL A 385 10.48 -18.68 -2.29
N PHE A 386 9.45 -17.93 -2.67
CA PHE A 386 8.74 -17.05 -1.75
C PHE A 386 7.74 -17.82 -0.89
N GLU A 387 7.10 -18.84 -1.45
CA GLU A 387 6.24 -19.76 -0.70
C GLU A 387 7.04 -20.50 0.38
N LEU A 388 8.21 -21.04 0.02
CA LEU A 388 9.12 -21.71 0.94
C LEU A 388 9.59 -20.77 2.06
N THR A 389 9.88 -19.51 1.74
CA THR A 389 10.26 -18.50 2.73
C THR A 389 9.12 -18.19 3.69
N LYS A 390 7.89 -18.09 3.16
CA LYS A 390 6.69 -17.89 3.96
C LYS A 390 6.49 -19.07 4.93
N ALA A 391 6.57 -20.30 4.41
CA ALA A 391 6.45 -21.51 5.23
C ALA A 391 7.51 -21.55 6.34
N PHE A 392 8.77 -21.25 6.02
CA PHE A 392 9.83 -21.12 7.01
C PHE A 392 9.54 -20.05 8.08
N ASN A 393 8.99 -18.90 7.71
CA ASN A 393 8.68 -17.83 8.67
C ASN A 393 7.51 -18.19 9.59
N ASP A 394 6.51 -18.88 9.05
CA ASP A 394 5.30 -19.31 9.78
C ASP A 394 5.56 -20.51 10.72
N ASP A 395 6.67 -21.22 10.51
CA ASP A 395 7.12 -22.34 11.34
C ASP A 395 7.77 -21.86 12.66
N ASN A 396 7.38 -22.40 13.80
CA ASN A 396 7.93 -22.03 15.11
C ASN A 396 8.97 -23.03 15.64
N HIS A 397 9.35 -24.04 14.87
CA HIS A 397 10.31 -25.04 15.32
C HIS A 397 11.68 -24.40 15.62
N PRO A 398 12.30 -24.67 16.79
CA PRO A 398 13.49 -23.96 17.25
C PRO A 398 14.73 -24.24 16.39
N ASN A 399 14.79 -25.40 15.73
CA ASN A 399 15.92 -25.82 14.89
C ASN A 399 15.64 -25.65 13.38
N LYS A 400 14.63 -24.87 12.97
CA LYS A 400 14.32 -24.67 11.55
C LYS A 400 15.49 -24.02 10.80
N VAL A 401 15.75 -24.45 9.57
CA VAL A 401 16.84 -23.93 8.73
C VAL A 401 16.30 -23.52 7.36
N ASN A 402 16.64 -22.32 6.87
CA ASN A 402 16.28 -21.86 5.53
C ASN A 402 17.46 -21.95 4.58
N LEU A 403 17.51 -23.01 3.78
CA LEU A 403 18.46 -23.22 2.69
C LEU A 403 17.91 -22.78 1.33
N GLY A 404 16.69 -22.24 1.25
CA GLY A 404 16.04 -21.92 -0.03
C GLY A 404 16.37 -20.55 -0.60
N VAL A 405 16.39 -19.51 0.24
CA VAL A 405 16.49 -18.11 -0.20
C VAL A 405 17.87 -17.77 -0.73
N GLY A 406 17.94 -17.07 -1.87
CA GLY A 406 19.19 -16.63 -2.51
C GLY A 406 19.80 -15.34 -1.96
N SER A 407 20.02 -15.27 -0.64
CA SER A 407 20.75 -14.18 0.01
C SER A 407 21.88 -14.70 0.89
N TYR A 408 23.02 -14.00 0.88
CA TYR A 408 24.15 -14.34 1.74
C TYR A 408 23.78 -14.16 3.22
N LYS A 409 24.11 -15.17 4.03
CA LYS A 409 24.01 -15.14 5.49
C LYS A 409 25.41 -15.19 6.11
N ASP A 410 25.60 -14.62 7.29
CA ASP A 410 26.81 -14.81 8.11
C ASP A 410 26.76 -16.16 8.87
N ASP A 411 27.78 -16.43 9.69
CA ASP A 411 27.83 -17.68 10.49
C ASP A 411 26.79 -17.74 11.62
N ASN A 412 26.07 -16.65 11.88
CA ASN A 412 24.91 -16.62 12.77
C ASN A 412 23.59 -16.85 12.01
N GLY A 413 23.65 -17.15 10.71
CA GLY A 413 22.47 -17.32 9.85
C GLY A 413 21.73 -16.01 9.54
N LYS A 414 22.34 -14.84 9.81
CA LYS A 414 21.73 -13.52 9.61
C LYS A 414 22.21 -12.87 8.31
N PRO A 415 21.41 -12.00 7.66
CA PRO A 415 21.90 -11.20 6.53
C PRO A 415 23.15 -10.39 6.93
N TRP A 416 24.18 -10.40 6.10
CA TRP A 416 25.38 -9.60 6.33
C TRP A 416 25.36 -8.33 5.49
N VAL A 417 25.28 -7.17 6.16
CA VAL A 417 25.49 -5.87 5.52
C VAL A 417 26.99 -5.62 5.51
N LEU A 418 27.56 -5.46 4.31
CA LEU A 418 29.01 -5.25 4.17
C LEU A 418 29.46 -3.99 4.92
N PRO A 419 30.55 -4.04 5.71
CA PRO A 419 31.09 -2.87 6.41
C PRO A 419 31.30 -1.66 5.50
N VAL A 420 31.90 -1.87 4.33
CA VAL A 420 32.14 -0.80 3.35
C VAL A 420 30.84 -0.12 2.87
N VAL A 421 29.76 -0.89 2.72
CA VAL A 421 28.45 -0.35 2.33
C VAL A 421 27.90 0.55 3.44
N ARG A 422 27.96 0.08 4.70
CA ARG A 422 27.53 0.89 5.85
C ARG A 422 28.32 2.19 5.97
N THR A 423 29.64 2.12 5.78
CA THR A 423 30.51 3.31 5.77
C THR A 423 30.04 4.33 4.74
N VAL A 424 29.78 3.89 3.51
CA VAL A 424 29.32 4.76 2.43
C VAL A 424 27.90 5.28 2.65
N GLU A 425 27.00 4.47 3.21
CA GLU A 425 25.65 4.92 3.55
C GLU A 425 25.67 6.03 4.61
N HIS A 426 26.55 5.94 5.61
CA HIS A 426 26.76 7.02 6.57
C HIS A 426 27.34 8.28 5.90
N GLN A 427 28.24 8.15 4.92
CA GLN A 427 28.76 9.29 4.17
C GLN A 427 27.64 9.98 3.37
N ILE A 428 26.82 9.20 2.66
CA ILE A 428 25.68 9.70 1.88
C ILE A 428 24.66 10.40 2.78
N ALA A 429 24.34 9.82 3.94
CA ALA A 429 23.38 10.41 4.87
C ALA A 429 23.83 11.75 5.47
N ASN A 430 25.15 11.97 5.56
CA ASN A 430 25.75 13.20 6.09
C ASN A 430 26.08 14.25 5.02
N ASP A 431 25.89 13.93 3.73
CA ASP A 431 26.22 14.86 2.63
C ASP A 431 25.06 15.83 2.35
N MET A 432 25.20 17.05 2.87
CA MET A 432 24.21 18.13 2.72
C MET A 432 24.09 18.68 1.28
N THR A 433 24.96 18.25 0.35
CA THR A 433 24.90 18.68 -1.06
C THR A 433 24.00 17.77 -1.90
N LEU A 434 23.66 16.58 -1.39
CA LEU A 434 22.81 15.64 -2.11
C LEU A 434 21.34 16.08 -2.09
N ASN A 435 20.70 15.94 -3.25
CA ASN A 435 19.26 16.10 -3.40
C ASN A 435 18.61 14.78 -3.88
N HIS A 436 17.29 14.81 -3.98
CA HIS A 436 16.44 13.70 -4.42
C HIS A 436 15.81 13.95 -5.80
N GLU A 437 16.43 14.81 -6.61
CA GLU A 437 15.97 15.06 -7.98
C GLU A 437 16.16 13.84 -8.87
N TYR A 438 15.40 13.81 -9.97
CA TYR A 438 15.47 12.72 -10.93
C TYR A 438 16.85 12.57 -11.57
N PHE A 439 17.34 11.34 -11.63
CA PHE A 439 18.49 11.01 -12.47
C PHE A 439 18.15 11.11 -13.96
N PRO A 440 19.19 11.25 -14.83
CA PRO A 440 19.04 10.96 -16.24
C PRO A 440 18.38 9.59 -16.46
N VAL A 441 17.67 9.42 -17.57
CA VAL A 441 16.91 8.19 -17.86
C VAL A 441 17.79 6.93 -17.86
N LEU A 442 19.03 7.04 -18.35
CA LEU A 442 20.00 5.93 -18.34
C LEU A 442 20.75 5.78 -17.00
N GLY A 443 20.42 6.62 -16.02
CA GLY A 443 20.93 6.64 -14.65
C GLY A 443 22.19 7.47 -14.44
N LEU A 444 22.87 7.17 -13.33
CA LEU A 444 24.09 7.83 -12.89
C LEU A 444 25.28 7.38 -13.73
N GLN A 445 25.94 8.33 -14.38
CA GLN A 445 27.01 8.04 -15.34
C GLN A 445 28.26 7.50 -14.64
N GLU A 446 28.57 8.00 -13.44
CA GLU A 446 29.70 7.58 -12.60
C GLU A 446 29.57 6.12 -12.17
N PHE A 447 28.34 5.70 -11.83
CA PHE A 447 28.03 4.30 -11.54
C PHE A 447 28.13 3.44 -12.80
N SER A 448 27.42 3.83 -13.86
CA SER A 448 27.31 3.01 -15.07
C SER A 448 28.67 2.79 -15.74
N SER A 449 29.52 3.84 -15.77
CA SER A 449 30.88 3.74 -16.31
C SER A 449 31.78 2.83 -15.46
N ALA A 450 31.66 2.90 -14.12
CA ALA A 450 32.40 2.03 -13.23
C ALA A 450 31.94 0.56 -13.33
N ALA A 451 30.63 0.33 -13.50
CA ALA A 451 30.08 -1.01 -13.70
C ALA A 451 30.54 -1.65 -15.03
N VAL A 452 30.59 -0.87 -16.13
CA VAL A 452 31.15 -1.33 -17.42
C VAL A 452 32.62 -1.73 -17.27
N LYS A 453 33.43 -0.88 -16.64
CA LYS A 453 34.84 -1.15 -16.36
C LYS A 453 35.04 -2.39 -15.49
N LEU A 454 34.19 -2.58 -14.49
CA LEU A 454 34.26 -3.74 -13.58
C LEU A 454 34.16 -5.07 -14.34
N VAL A 455 33.22 -5.18 -15.28
CA VAL A 455 33.02 -6.44 -16.01
C VAL A 455 33.96 -6.59 -17.21
N LEU A 456 34.22 -5.51 -17.95
CA LEU A 456 35.04 -5.58 -19.17
C LEU A 456 36.54 -5.47 -18.90
N GLY A 457 36.94 -4.89 -17.78
CA GLY A 457 38.33 -4.52 -17.48
C GLY A 457 38.66 -3.10 -17.94
N ASN A 458 39.48 -2.39 -17.17
CA ASN A 458 39.85 -0.99 -17.45
C ASN A 458 40.57 -0.82 -18.79
N ASP A 459 41.47 -1.75 -19.10
CA ASP A 459 42.33 -1.71 -20.30
C ASP A 459 41.69 -2.41 -21.50
N SER A 460 40.41 -2.77 -21.41
CA SER A 460 39.69 -3.44 -22.49
C SER A 460 39.59 -2.54 -23.71
N PRO A 461 39.92 -3.01 -24.93
CA PRO A 461 39.85 -2.19 -26.14
C PRO A 461 38.47 -1.57 -26.37
N VAL A 462 37.38 -2.25 -26.00
CA VAL A 462 36.03 -1.70 -26.16
C VAL A 462 35.67 -0.63 -25.12
N VAL A 463 36.40 -0.57 -24.01
CA VAL A 463 36.28 0.51 -23.01
C VAL A 463 37.12 1.70 -23.47
N VAL A 464 38.39 1.47 -23.81
CA VAL A 464 39.34 2.52 -24.23
C VAL A 464 38.87 3.23 -25.51
N ASN A 465 38.33 2.47 -26.47
CA ASN A 465 37.87 3.02 -27.75
C ASN A 465 36.40 3.49 -27.73
N ASN A 466 35.77 3.60 -26.55
CA ASN A 466 34.36 3.99 -26.40
C ASN A 466 33.38 3.14 -27.24
N LEU A 467 33.63 1.83 -27.34
CA LEU A 467 32.76 0.85 -28.00
C LEU A 467 31.83 0.12 -27.01
N SER A 468 31.68 0.68 -25.80
CA SER A 468 30.80 0.14 -24.78
C SER A 468 30.17 1.25 -23.95
N PHE A 469 28.97 1.00 -23.41
CA PHE A 469 28.31 1.91 -22.47
C PHE A 469 27.39 1.15 -21.52
N GLY A 470 27.05 1.79 -20.40
CA GLY A 470 26.16 1.25 -19.39
C GLY A 470 24.78 1.91 -19.38
N VAL A 471 23.78 1.15 -18.99
CA VAL A 471 22.42 1.60 -18.69
C VAL A 471 22.06 1.11 -17.29
N GLN A 472 22.04 2.01 -16.31
CA GLN A 472 21.63 1.67 -14.95
C GLN A 472 20.21 1.11 -14.95
N SER A 473 20.03 -0.01 -14.26
CA SER A 473 18.82 -0.81 -14.30
C SER A 473 18.44 -1.33 -12.91
N LEU A 474 17.19 -1.80 -12.77
CA LEU A 474 16.65 -2.38 -11.52
C LEU A 474 17.27 -3.76 -11.22
N SER A 475 18.54 -3.76 -10.83
CA SER A 475 19.37 -4.96 -10.64
C SER A 475 19.51 -5.80 -11.92
N GLY A 476 19.92 -7.07 -11.78
CA GLY A 476 20.03 -8.00 -12.92
C GLY A 476 18.68 -8.24 -13.61
N THR A 477 17.59 -8.40 -12.85
CA THR A 477 16.24 -8.55 -13.41
C THR A 477 15.85 -7.39 -14.32
N GLY A 478 16.10 -6.15 -13.90
CA GLY A 478 15.82 -4.96 -14.70
C GLY A 478 16.71 -4.88 -15.93
N ALA A 479 18.00 -5.20 -15.79
CA ALA A 479 18.95 -5.21 -16.90
C ALA A 479 18.57 -6.24 -17.97
N LEU A 480 18.19 -7.46 -17.55
CA LEU A 480 17.63 -8.49 -18.44
C LEU A 480 16.37 -7.99 -19.13
N ARG A 481 15.42 -7.41 -18.38
CA ARG A 481 14.17 -6.89 -18.96
C ARG A 481 14.43 -5.83 -20.04
N VAL A 482 15.26 -4.84 -19.73
CA VAL A 482 15.62 -3.76 -20.68
C VAL A 482 16.33 -4.32 -21.91
N GLY A 483 17.27 -5.25 -21.73
CA GLY A 483 17.96 -5.91 -22.83
C GLY A 483 17.03 -6.77 -23.69
N PHE A 484 16.09 -7.49 -23.07
CA PHE A 484 15.11 -8.33 -23.78
C PHE A 484 14.14 -7.47 -24.60
N ASP A 485 13.60 -6.39 -24.01
CA ASP A 485 12.74 -5.45 -24.73
C ASP A 485 13.49 -4.81 -25.92
N PHE A 486 14.77 -4.49 -25.74
CA PHE A 486 15.61 -3.97 -26.82
C PHE A 486 15.80 -4.99 -27.94
N LEU A 487 16.20 -6.22 -27.62
CA LEU A 487 16.43 -7.27 -28.62
C LEU A 487 15.12 -7.65 -29.35
N ALA A 488 14.01 -7.82 -28.63
CA ALA A 488 12.72 -8.15 -29.22
C ALA A 488 12.24 -7.04 -30.18
N ARG A 489 12.41 -5.77 -29.80
CA ARG A 489 12.10 -4.60 -30.64
C ARG A 489 12.95 -4.56 -31.90
N ASN A 490 14.19 -5.05 -31.86
CA ASN A 490 15.12 -5.06 -32.99
C ASN A 490 15.15 -6.40 -33.74
N GLY A 491 14.08 -7.19 -33.65
CA GLY A 491 13.84 -8.32 -34.55
C GLY A 491 14.31 -9.68 -34.06
N TYR A 492 14.94 -9.78 -32.88
CA TYR A 492 15.25 -11.07 -32.27
C TYR A 492 13.98 -11.78 -31.80
N LYS A 493 13.82 -13.07 -32.13
CA LYS A 493 12.57 -13.83 -31.87
C LYS A 493 12.75 -15.06 -31.01
N VAL A 494 13.92 -15.70 -31.06
CA VAL A 494 14.18 -16.95 -30.35
C VAL A 494 15.23 -16.70 -29.28
N MET A 495 14.97 -17.20 -28.08
CA MET A 495 15.91 -17.11 -26.95
C MET A 495 16.12 -18.49 -26.36
N TYR A 496 17.39 -18.83 -26.15
CA TYR A 496 17.80 -20.07 -25.51
C TYR A 496 18.31 -19.78 -24.10
N VAL A 497 17.91 -20.62 -23.15
CA VAL A 497 18.39 -20.63 -21.77
C VAL A 497 18.94 -22.01 -21.40
N SER A 498 19.83 -22.10 -20.42
CA SER A 498 20.30 -23.38 -19.91
C SER A 498 19.17 -24.26 -19.36
N ASN A 499 19.32 -25.57 -19.43
CA ASN A 499 18.46 -26.53 -18.74
C ASN A 499 19.21 -27.22 -17.59
N PRO A 500 18.87 -26.93 -16.32
CA PRO A 500 17.95 -25.88 -15.86
C PRO A 500 18.61 -24.49 -15.88
N THR A 501 17.84 -23.45 -15.54
CA THR A 501 18.31 -22.06 -15.42
C THR A 501 17.62 -21.35 -14.26
N TRP A 502 17.97 -20.09 -13.97
CA TRP A 502 17.23 -19.28 -13.01
C TRP A 502 15.77 -19.10 -13.47
N GLY A 503 14.81 -19.56 -12.66
CA GLY A 503 13.41 -19.73 -13.07
C GLY A 503 12.76 -18.50 -13.73
N ASN A 504 13.21 -17.29 -13.37
CA ASN A 504 12.66 -16.05 -13.92
C ASN A 504 13.11 -15.73 -15.36
N HIS A 505 14.17 -16.36 -15.89
CA HIS A 505 14.61 -16.15 -17.28
C HIS A 505 13.49 -16.44 -18.29
N ASN A 506 12.78 -17.56 -18.11
CA ASN A 506 11.68 -17.95 -18.98
C ASN A 506 10.49 -16.99 -18.89
N LEU A 507 10.20 -16.47 -17.69
CA LEU A 507 9.12 -15.50 -17.51
C LEU A 507 9.45 -14.16 -18.19
N LEU A 508 10.66 -13.65 -17.97
CA LEU A 508 11.13 -12.41 -18.60
C LEU A 508 11.16 -12.52 -20.12
N GLY A 509 11.72 -13.61 -20.67
CA GLY A 509 11.81 -13.80 -22.11
C GLY A 509 10.44 -13.94 -22.79
N ARG A 510 9.53 -14.76 -22.24
CA ARG A 510 8.16 -14.91 -22.78
C ARG A 510 7.38 -13.59 -22.75
N THR A 511 7.46 -12.84 -21.64
CA THR A 511 6.76 -11.56 -21.49
C THR A 511 7.36 -10.43 -22.32
N ALA A 512 8.61 -10.56 -22.77
CA ALA A 512 9.21 -9.69 -23.78
C ALA A 512 8.88 -10.10 -25.23
N GLY A 513 8.21 -11.25 -25.44
CA GLY A 513 7.75 -11.72 -26.75
C GLY A 513 8.67 -12.74 -27.43
N PHE A 514 9.61 -13.35 -26.71
CA PHE A 514 10.48 -14.40 -27.27
C PHE A 514 9.80 -15.78 -27.29
N THR A 515 10.11 -16.54 -28.33
CA THR A 515 9.97 -17.99 -28.31
C THR A 515 11.12 -18.58 -27.50
N MET A 516 10.80 -19.08 -26.31
CA MET A 516 11.78 -19.67 -25.41
C MET A 516 12.12 -21.10 -25.83
N LYS A 517 13.42 -21.39 -25.88
CA LYS A 517 13.99 -22.73 -26.04
C LYS A 517 15.04 -22.94 -24.95
N SER A 518 15.50 -24.18 -24.81
CA SER A 518 16.56 -24.53 -23.87
C SER A 518 17.71 -25.28 -24.55
N TYR A 519 18.91 -25.14 -24.00
CA TYR A 519 20.06 -26.00 -24.30
C TYR A 519 20.39 -26.84 -23.08
N ARG A 520 20.79 -28.09 -23.29
CA ARG A 520 21.23 -29.00 -22.22
C ARG A 520 22.46 -28.41 -21.54
N TYR A 521 22.47 -28.46 -20.21
CA TYR A 521 23.55 -27.90 -19.40
C TYR A 521 23.94 -28.81 -18.23
N TYR A 522 23.02 -29.13 -17.32
CA TYR A 522 23.34 -29.96 -16.16
C TYR A 522 22.98 -31.43 -16.40
N ASN A 523 23.95 -32.33 -16.23
CA ASN A 523 23.71 -33.77 -16.25
C ASN A 523 23.51 -34.28 -14.82
N ALA A 524 22.30 -34.73 -14.51
CA ALA A 524 21.94 -35.19 -13.17
C ALA A 524 22.67 -36.48 -12.75
N ALA A 525 23.06 -37.34 -13.70
CA ALA A 525 23.77 -38.58 -13.40
C ALA A 525 25.24 -38.33 -13.03
N THR A 526 25.91 -37.40 -13.71
CA THR A 526 27.33 -37.06 -13.44
C THR A 526 27.49 -35.86 -12.49
N LYS A 527 26.37 -35.18 -12.19
CA LYS A 527 26.29 -33.95 -11.39
C LYS A 527 27.26 -32.87 -11.88
N SER A 528 27.41 -32.76 -13.20
CA SER A 528 28.36 -31.86 -13.87
C SER A 528 27.74 -31.20 -15.11
N VAL A 529 28.49 -30.32 -15.78
CA VAL A 529 28.08 -29.77 -17.07
C VAL A 529 28.16 -30.84 -18.16
N ASP A 530 27.10 -30.95 -18.97
CA ASP A 530 27.03 -31.76 -20.19
C ASP A 530 27.48 -30.93 -21.40
N PHE A 531 28.80 -30.75 -21.52
CA PHE A 531 29.35 -29.82 -22.50
C PHE A 531 29.11 -30.26 -23.96
N GLU A 532 29.12 -31.56 -24.23
CA GLU A 532 28.86 -32.08 -25.58
C GLU A 532 27.39 -31.87 -25.98
N ALA A 533 26.46 -32.13 -25.06
CA ALA A 533 25.04 -31.87 -25.31
C ALA A 533 24.75 -30.37 -25.49
N LEU A 534 25.39 -29.51 -24.69
CA LEU A 534 25.30 -28.06 -24.80
C LEU A 534 25.71 -27.60 -26.21
N LYS A 535 26.89 -28.01 -26.67
CA LYS A 535 27.39 -27.66 -28.01
C LYS A 535 26.43 -28.12 -29.10
N ALA A 536 25.99 -29.38 -29.06
CA ALA A 536 25.07 -29.93 -30.06
C ALA A 536 23.76 -29.11 -30.17
N ASP A 537 23.21 -28.66 -29.04
CA ASP A 537 21.99 -27.87 -29.03
C ASP A 537 22.20 -26.46 -29.61
N LEU A 538 23.36 -25.84 -29.36
CA LEU A 538 23.69 -24.52 -29.92
C LEU A 538 24.13 -24.58 -31.39
N GLU A 539 24.76 -25.67 -31.83
CA GLU A 539 25.03 -25.95 -33.25
C GLU A 539 23.72 -26.05 -34.05
N ALA A 540 22.69 -26.63 -33.45
CA ALA A 540 21.34 -26.73 -34.01
C ALA A 540 20.52 -25.44 -33.89
N ALA A 541 20.98 -24.45 -33.12
CA ALA A 541 20.25 -23.20 -32.94
C ALA A 541 20.19 -22.40 -34.26
N PRO A 542 19.02 -21.81 -34.61
CA PRO A 542 18.91 -20.91 -35.75
C PRO A 542 19.81 -19.67 -35.57
N GLU A 543 20.34 -19.15 -36.68
CA GLU A 543 21.07 -17.86 -36.68
C GLU A 543 20.23 -16.75 -36.04
N ASN A 544 20.89 -15.76 -35.43
CA ASN A 544 20.25 -14.67 -34.68
C ASN A 544 19.40 -15.11 -33.47
N SER A 545 19.58 -16.33 -32.96
CA SER A 545 19.02 -16.69 -31.65
C SER A 545 19.80 -16.02 -30.52
N VAL A 546 19.11 -15.52 -29.50
CA VAL A 546 19.73 -14.96 -28.29
C VAL A 546 20.07 -16.08 -27.32
N ILE A 547 21.32 -16.15 -26.85
CA ILE A 547 21.78 -17.18 -25.93
C ILE A 547 22.03 -16.54 -24.57
N ILE A 548 21.21 -16.88 -23.58
CA ILE A 548 21.42 -16.45 -22.20
C ILE A 548 22.53 -17.31 -21.59
N LEU A 549 23.60 -16.66 -21.14
CA LEU A 549 24.78 -17.29 -20.55
C LEU A 549 24.97 -16.78 -19.12
N HIS A 550 25.21 -17.67 -18.16
CA HIS A 550 25.57 -17.26 -16.80
C HIS A 550 27.07 -16.97 -16.80
N GLY A 551 27.48 -15.75 -16.44
CA GLY A 551 28.90 -15.35 -16.50
C GLY A 551 29.80 -16.13 -15.54
N CYS A 552 29.27 -16.48 -14.37
CA CYS A 552 29.83 -17.38 -13.37
C CYS A 552 28.74 -17.76 -12.35
N ALA A 553 29.01 -18.76 -11.53
CA ALA A 553 28.12 -19.32 -10.51
C ALA A 553 26.71 -19.60 -11.04
N HIS A 554 26.63 -20.53 -12.00
CA HIS A 554 25.37 -20.91 -12.65
C HIS A 554 24.26 -21.18 -11.63
N ASN A 555 23.16 -20.43 -11.73
CA ASN A 555 21.98 -20.61 -10.88
C ASN A 555 20.95 -21.44 -11.66
N PRO A 556 20.56 -22.64 -11.17
CA PRO A 556 20.69 -23.11 -9.78
C PRO A 556 21.81 -24.11 -9.46
N SER A 557 22.50 -24.69 -10.46
CA SER A 557 23.34 -25.88 -10.23
C SER A 557 24.65 -25.64 -9.48
N GLY A 558 25.21 -24.43 -9.57
CA GLY A 558 26.57 -24.12 -9.13
C GLY A 558 27.69 -24.74 -9.99
N MET A 559 27.39 -25.35 -11.14
CA MET A 559 28.37 -25.90 -12.08
C MET A 559 28.69 -24.88 -13.17
N ASP A 560 29.96 -24.53 -13.33
CA ASP A 560 30.43 -23.59 -14.34
C ASP A 560 31.28 -24.29 -15.40
N LEU A 561 31.30 -23.71 -16.60
CA LEU A 561 32.26 -24.05 -17.64
C LEU A 561 33.66 -23.57 -17.26
N ASN A 562 34.68 -24.33 -17.62
CA ASN A 562 36.06 -23.86 -17.54
C ASN A 562 36.41 -22.95 -18.74
N LEU A 563 37.57 -22.29 -18.70
CA LEU A 563 37.94 -21.30 -19.70
C LEU A 563 38.13 -21.90 -21.12
N ASP A 564 38.64 -23.13 -21.22
CA ASP A 564 38.80 -23.83 -22.50
C ASP A 564 37.43 -24.12 -23.14
N GLN A 565 36.47 -24.56 -22.33
CA GLN A 565 35.09 -24.75 -22.75
C GLN A 565 34.45 -23.44 -23.19
N TRP A 566 34.71 -22.33 -22.49
CA TRP A 566 34.24 -21.00 -22.89
C TRP A 566 34.83 -20.56 -24.25
N ALA A 567 36.10 -20.83 -24.54
CA ALA A 567 36.74 -20.49 -25.82
C ALA A 567 36.11 -21.26 -26.99
N ILE A 568 35.86 -22.56 -26.80
CA ILE A 568 35.15 -23.40 -27.77
C ILE A 568 33.74 -22.84 -28.00
N LEU A 569 33.02 -22.52 -26.93
CA LEU A 569 31.66 -22.00 -26.99
C LEU A 569 31.59 -20.63 -27.68
N SER A 570 32.54 -19.76 -27.40
CA SER A 570 32.67 -18.44 -28.02
C SER A 570 32.88 -18.55 -29.53
N THR A 571 33.75 -19.47 -29.96
CA THR A 571 33.97 -19.78 -31.38
C THR A 571 32.68 -20.28 -32.03
N LEU A 572 31.97 -21.22 -31.40
CA LEU A 572 30.72 -21.77 -31.90
C LEU A 572 29.64 -20.69 -32.06
N ILE A 573 29.41 -19.87 -31.03
CA ILE A 573 28.42 -18.79 -31.05
C ILE A 573 28.69 -17.82 -32.20
N ARG A 574 29.96 -17.50 -32.46
CA ARG A 574 30.37 -16.63 -33.56
C ARG A 574 30.08 -17.26 -34.92
N GLN A 575 30.50 -18.52 -35.12
CA GLN A 575 30.30 -19.25 -36.37
C GLN A 575 28.81 -19.41 -36.70
N LYS A 576 27.98 -19.65 -35.69
CA LYS A 576 26.53 -19.78 -35.80
C LYS A 576 25.77 -18.45 -35.82
N LYS A 577 26.48 -17.31 -35.74
CA LYS A 577 25.89 -15.95 -35.67
C LYS A 577 24.80 -15.85 -34.60
N LEU A 578 25.07 -16.44 -33.44
CA LEU A 578 24.19 -16.36 -32.27
C LEU A 578 24.53 -15.11 -31.47
N PHE A 579 23.56 -14.54 -30.75
CA PHE A 579 23.77 -13.32 -29.97
C PHE A 579 23.98 -13.66 -28.48
N PRO A 580 25.19 -13.49 -27.93
CA PRO A 580 25.44 -13.76 -26.51
C PRO A 580 24.89 -12.64 -25.62
N PHE A 581 24.11 -13.04 -24.60
CA PHE A 581 23.66 -12.16 -23.53
C PHE A 581 24.02 -12.79 -22.18
N PHE A 582 25.00 -12.21 -21.49
CA PHE A 582 25.44 -12.67 -20.18
C PHE A 582 24.56 -12.13 -19.03
N ASP A 583 24.16 -13.01 -18.12
CA ASP A 583 23.69 -12.67 -16.77
C ASP A 583 24.86 -12.83 -15.79
N THR A 584 25.27 -11.74 -15.13
CA THR A 584 26.33 -11.73 -14.14
C THR A 584 25.84 -11.16 -12.82
N ALA A 585 25.34 -12.05 -11.96
CA ALA A 585 24.82 -11.71 -10.65
C ALA A 585 25.80 -11.98 -9.49
N TYR A 586 26.92 -12.66 -9.76
CA TYR A 586 27.82 -13.22 -8.76
C TYR A 586 29.30 -12.86 -8.99
N GLN A 587 29.61 -11.87 -9.82
CA GLN A 587 31.00 -11.46 -10.09
C GLN A 587 31.74 -11.11 -8.78
N GLY A 588 32.86 -11.78 -8.53
CA GLY A 588 33.69 -11.67 -7.31
C GLY A 588 33.15 -12.46 -6.12
N PHE A 589 31.87 -12.85 -6.16
CA PHE A 589 31.20 -13.63 -5.12
C PHE A 589 31.42 -15.13 -5.29
N CYS A 590 31.87 -15.57 -6.48
CA CYS A 590 32.14 -16.97 -6.79
C CYS A 590 33.56 -17.35 -6.35
N SER A 591 34.58 -16.72 -6.94
CA SER A 591 35.98 -17.06 -6.63
C SER A 591 36.65 -16.17 -5.58
N GLY A 592 35.98 -15.10 -5.13
CA GLY A 592 36.63 -14.02 -4.37
C GLY A 592 37.46 -13.07 -5.24
N ASP A 593 37.40 -13.22 -6.56
CA ASP A 593 38.18 -12.45 -7.54
C ASP A 593 37.28 -12.00 -8.69
N LEU A 594 37.14 -10.68 -8.83
CA LEU A 594 36.27 -10.03 -9.80
C LEU A 594 36.70 -10.26 -11.25
N ASP A 595 37.99 -10.38 -11.49
CA ASP A 595 38.58 -10.51 -12.82
C ASP A 595 38.48 -11.96 -13.30
N LYS A 596 38.75 -12.92 -12.40
CA LYS A 596 38.54 -14.35 -12.67
C LYS A 596 37.08 -14.65 -13.00
N ASP A 597 36.15 -14.11 -12.21
CA ASP A 597 34.71 -14.30 -12.39
C ASP A 597 34.13 -13.60 -13.63
N ALA A 598 34.89 -12.70 -14.27
CA ALA A 598 34.52 -12.05 -15.54
C ALA A 598 35.26 -12.59 -16.76
N SER A 599 36.11 -13.60 -16.59
CA SER A 599 36.99 -14.13 -17.65
C SER A 599 36.24 -14.56 -18.92
N ALA A 600 35.11 -15.26 -18.78
CA ALA A 600 34.27 -15.67 -19.91
C ALA A 600 33.76 -14.49 -20.74
N ILE A 601 33.29 -13.43 -20.08
CA ILE A 601 32.77 -12.23 -20.75
C ILE A 601 33.91 -11.50 -21.48
N ARG A 602 35.06 -11.36 -20.82
CA ARG A 602 36.24 -10.70 -21.40
C ARG A 602 36.79 -11.47 -22.58
N LEU A 603 36.77 -12.81 -22.54
CA LEU A 603 37.12 -13.67 -23.66
C LEU A 603 36.23 -13.41 -24.88
N PHE A 604 34.91 -13.35 -24.70
CA PHE A 604 33.97 -13.05 -25.79
C PHE A 604 34.23 -11.65 -26.39
N VAL A 605 34.50 -10.66 -25.55
CA VAL A 605 34.86 -9.31 -26.04
C VAL A 605 36.18 -9.32 -26.82
N GLN A 606 37.21 -10.01 -26.32
CA GLN A 606 38.50 -10.16 -27.02
C GLN A 606 38.34 -10.86 -28.36
N GLU A 607 37.40 -11.79 -28.44
CA GLU A 607 37.03 -12.51 -29.64
C GLU A 607 36.15 -11.70 -30.62
N GLY A 608 35.82 -10.44 -30.28
CA GLY A 608 35.14 -9.50 -31.16
C GLY A 608 33.62 -9.63 -31.16
N HIS A 609 33.02 -10.25 -30.14
CA HIS A 609 31.57 -10.34 -30.01
C HIS A 609 30.95 -9.00 -29.65
N GLU A 610 29.88 -8.62 -30.36
CA GLU A 610 28.89 -7.67 -29.85
C GLU A 610 27.97 -8.40 -28.87
N LEU A 611 27.76 -7.83 -27.68
CA LEU A 611 27.09 -8.55 -26.60
C LEU A 611 26.40 -7.62 -25.60
N LEU A 612 25.50 -8.21 -24.83
CA LEU A 612 24.88 -7.58 -23.66
C LEU A 612 25.31 -8.28 -22.37
N VAL A 613 25.44 -7.52 -21.29
CA VAL A 613 25.71 -8.06 -19.95
C VAL A 613 24.76 -7.44 -18.92
N ALA A 614 23.93 -8.26 -18.29
CA ALA A 614 23.08 -7.88 -17.17
C ALA A 614 23.87 -8.06 -15.87
N GLN A 615 24.26 -6.95 -15.24
CA GLN A 615 25.02 -6.94 -13.99
C GLN A 615 24.08 -6.69 -12.79
N SER A 616 24.20 -7.51 -11.75
CA SER A 616 23.52 -7.29 -10.48
C SER A 616 24.51 -6.97 -9.37
N PHE A 617 24.21 -5.94 -8.57
CA PHE A 617 24.97 -5.63 -7.35
C PHE A 617 24.31 -6.18 -6.08
N ALA A 618 23.29 -7.02 -6.23
CA ALA A 618 22.52 -7.53 -5.10
C ALA A 618 23.34 -8.46 -4.20
N LYS A 619 24.23 -9.29 -4.76
CA LYS A 619 24.97 -10.32 -4.01
C LYS A 619 26.37 -9.85 -3.65
N ASN A 620 27.12 -9.38 -4.63
CA ASN A 620 28.51 -8.94 -4.45
C ASN A 620 28.65 -7.70 -3.55
N MET A 621 27.66 -6.80 -3.52
CA MET A 621 27.62 -5.66 -2.57
C MET A 621 26.54 -5.80 -1.49
N GLY A 622 25.78 -6.90 -1.47
CA GLY A 622 24.68 -7.06 -0.50
C GLY A 622 23.50 -6.10 -0.69
N LEU A 623 23.38 -5.43 -1.84
CA LEU A 623 22.34 -4.43 -2.14
C LEU A 623 21.06 -5.07 -2.70
N TYR A 624 20.51 -6.06 -2.00
CA TYR A 624 19.40 -6.90 -2.50
C TYR A 624 18.13 -6.10 -2.78
N ASN A 625 17.69 -5.31 -1.81
CA ASN A 625 16.46 -4.49 -1.82
C ASN A 625 16.65 -3.14 -2.52
N GLU A 626 17.88 -2.64 -2.63
CA GLU A 626 18.19 -1.38 -3.32
C GLU A 626 18.06 -1.45 -4.85
N ARG A 627 17.92 -2.66 -5.38
CA ARG A 627 17.72 -2.94 -6.82
C ARG A 627 18.79 -2.28 -7.70
N CYS A 628 20.04 -2.29 -7.25
CA CYS A 628 21.17 -1.75 -8.00
C CYS A 628 21.68 -2.75 -9.05
N GLY A 629 21.81 -2.30 -10.30
CA GLY A 629 22.28 -3.08 -11.45
C GLY A 629 22.60 -2.22 -12.66
N ASN A 630 23.24 -2.83 -13.65
CA ASN A 630 23.64 -2.16 -14.90
C ASN A 630 23.48 -3.12 -16.08
N LEU A 631 23.01 -2.62 -17.22
CA LEU A 631 23.11 -3.31 -18.51
C LEU A 631 24.30 -2.74 -19.26
N THR A 632 25.34 -3.55 -19.47
CA THR A 632 26.47 -3.20 -20.33
C THR A 632 26.16 -3.61 -21.76
N VAL A 633 26.40 -2.68 -22.69
CA VAL A 633 26.23 -2.85 -24.12
C VAL A 633 27.61 -2.75 -24.77
N VAL A 634 28.00 -3.77 -25.53
CA VAL A 634 29.24 -3.79 -26.31
C VAL A 634 28.90 -3.82 -27.80
N VAL A 635 29.51 -2.92 -28.55
CA VAL A 635 29.33 -2.79 -30.00
C VAL A 635 30.68 -2.85 -30.72
N ASN A 636 30.66 -3.03 -32.03
CA ASN A 636 31.86 -2.92 -32.87
C ASN A 636 31.97 -1.56 -33.59
N ASN A 637 30.93 -0.72 -33.51
CA ASN A 637 30.88 0.58 -34.18
C ASN A 637 30.32 1.67 -33.25
N SER A 638 31.16 2.65 -32.90
CA SER A 638 30.80 3.78 -32.05
C SER A 638 29.69 4.67 -32.62
N ASP A 639 29.54 4.73 -33.95
CA ASP A 639 28.52 5.54 -34.62
C ASP A 639 27.09 5.08 -34.31
N LEU A 640 26.93 3.84 -33.83
CA LEU A 640 25.64 3.28 -33.44
C LEU A 640 25.25 3.67 -32.01
N ILE A 641 26.19 4.08 -31.16
CA ILE A 641 25.93 4.35 -29.74
C ILE A 641 24.81 5.39 -29.51
N PRO A 642 24.77 6.55 -30.21
CA PRO A 642 23.69 7.51 -30.02
C PRO A 642 22.31 6.92 -30.34
N LYS A 643 22.22 6.07 -31.38
CA LYS A 643 20.97 5.38 -31.77
C LYS A 643 20.56 4.33 -30.73
N LEU A 644 21.52 3.60 -30.19
CA LEU A 644 21.26 2.59 -29.15
C LEU A 644 20.81 3.28 -27.84
N ARG A 645 21.52 4.32 -27.40
CA ARG A 645 21.16 5.10 -26.20
C ARG A 645 19.77 5.71 -26.30
N SER A 646 19.34 6.17 -27.48
CA SER A 646 17.98 6.71 -27.66
C SER A 646 16.91 5.62 -27.52
N GLN A 647 17.15 4.42 -28.07
CA GLN A 647 16.23 3.30 -27.89
C GLN A 647 16.13 2.84 -26.44
N PHE A 648 17.26 2.67 -25.75
CA PHE A 648 17.29 2.33 -24.33
C PHE A 648 16.61 3.41 -23.49
N THR A 649 16.78 4.69 -23.83
CA THR A 649 16.08 5.80 -23.18
C THR A 649 14.56 5.63 -23.30
N THR A 650 14.03 5.31 -24.48
CA THR A 650 12.59 5.05 -24.66
C THR A 650 12.13 3.85 -23.82
N ILE A 651 12.88 2.74 -23.87
CA ILE A 651 12.53 1.51 -23.16
C ILE A 651 12.49 1.73 -21.64
N VAL A 652 13.55 2.33 -21.09
CA VAL A 652 13.64 2.64 -19.66
C VAL A 652 12.56 3.63 -19.24
N ARG A 653 12.34 4.70 -20.03
CA ARG A 653 11.31 5.70 -19.74
C ARG A 653 9.91 5.07 -19.66
N ALA A 654 9.60 4.16 -20.58
CA ALA A 654 8.31 3.47 -20.63
C ALA A 654 8.13 2.43 -19.52
N ASN A 655 9.24 1.87 -19.00
CA ASN A 655 9.20 0.87 -17.94
C ASN A 655 9.10 1.53 -16.55
N TYR A 656 10.07 2.39 -16.20
CA TYR A 656 10.19 2.97 -14.86
C TYR A 656 10.68 4.42 -14.83
N SER A 657 10.56 5.17 -15.93
CA SER A 657 11.00 6.57 -16.07
C SER A 657 12.51 6.79 -15.96
N ASN A 658 13.10 6.58 -14.78
CA ASN A 658 14.53 6.67 -14.48
C ASN A 658 14.84 5.77 -13.26
N PRO A 659 16.07 5.25 -13.13
CA PRO A 659 16.41 4.29 -12.08
C PRO A 659 16.63 4.95 -10.71
N PRO A 660 16.52 4.19 -9.59
CA PRO A 660 16.68 4.72 -8.23
C PRO A 660 18.12 5.14 -7.92
N ALA A 661 18.28 6.17 -7.09
CA ALA A 661 19.57 6.80 -6.86
C ALA A 661 20.46 6.11 -5.81
N HIS A 662 19.88 5.66 -4.68
CA HIS A 662 20.64 5.27 -3.48
C HIS A 662 21.68 4.18 -3.75
N GLY A 663 21.25 3.00 -4.19
CA GLY A 663 22.16 1.89 -4.47
C GLY A 663 23.21 2.21 -5.54
N ALA A 664 22.89 3.07 -6.53
CA ALA A 664 23.87 3.50 -7.53
C ALA A 664 24.91 4.48 -6.96
N ARG A 665 24.52 5.38 -6.05
CA ARG A 665 25.47 6.25 -5.32
C ARG A 665 26.40 5.42 -4.44
N VAL A 666 25.87 4.44 -3.71
CA VAL A 666 26.68 3.51 -2.90
C VAL A 666 27.69 2.78 -3.78
N ALA A 667 27.23 2.14 -4.85
CA ALA A 667 28.11 1.40 -5.75
C ALA A 667 29.12 2.32 -6.46
N ALA A 668 28.71 3.51 -6.90
CA ALA A 668 29.63 4.49 -7.51
C ALA A 668 30.74 4.92 -6.54
N ALA A 669 30.40 5.21 -5.28
CA ALA A 669 31.38 5.60 -4.27
C ALA A 669 32.38 4.47 -4.00
N ILE A 670 31.91 3.22 -3.87
CA ILE A 670 32.77 2.05 -3.65
C ILE A 670 33.66 1.77 -4.87
N LEU A 671 33.12 1.81 -6.09
CA LEU A 671 33.87 1.43 -7.29
C LEU A 671 34.88 2.49 -7.71
N ASN A 672 34.61 3.77 -7.46
CA ASN A 672 35.47 4.87 -7.90
C ASN A 672 36.47 5.36 -6.84
N ASN A 673 36.40 4.85 -5.61
CA ASN A 673 37.37 5.14 -4.56
C ASN A 673 38.25 3.92 -4.29
N LYS A 674 39.58 4.07 -4.45
CA LYS A 674 40.52 2.94 -4.29
C LYS A 674 40.42 2.26 -2.92
N ALA A 675 40.37 3.02 -1.83
CA ALA A 675 40.35 2.46 -0.48
C ALA A 675 39.05 1.69 -0.20
N LEU A 676 37.90 2.26 -0.59
CA LEU A 676 36.61 1.59 -0.46
C LEU A 676 36.53 0.35 -1.38
N ASN A 677 37.11 0.43 -2.58
CA ASN A 677 37.17 -0.71 -3.49
C ASN A 677 38.00 -1.86 -2.92
N ASP A 678 39.15 -1.55 -2.32
CA ASP A 678 40.04 -2.53 -1.69
C ASP A 678 39.34 -3.21 -0.49
N GLU A 679 38.64 -2.44 0.35
CA GLU A 679 37.82 -3.00 1.45
C GLU A 679 36.69 -3.90 0.94
N TRP A 680 35.98 -3.46 -0.10
CA TRP A 680 34.92 -4.25 -0.73
C TRP A 680 35.46 -5.57 -1.31
N ARG A 681 36.61 -5.55 -1.98
CA ARG A 681 37.27 -6.76 -2.47
C ARG A 681 37.61 -7.73 -1.34
N GLU A 682 38.02 -7.21 -0.19
CA GLU A 682 38.27 -8.06 0.98
C GLU A 682 36.98 -8.65 1.57
N ASN A 683 35.88 -7.88 1.58
CA ASN A 683 34.57 -8.41 1.96
C ASN A 683 34.12 -9.54 1.01
N LEU A 684 34.37 -9.42 -0.30
CA LEU A 684 34.09 -10.48 -1.28
C LEU A 684 34.91 -11.75 -0.99
N ARG A 685 36.21 -11.62 -0.76
CA ARG A 685 37.08 -12.76 -0.40
C ARG A 685 36.60 -13.45 0.87
N THR A 686 36.20 -12.68 1.87
CA THR A 686 35.63 -13.21 3.13
C THR A 686 34.38 -14.05 2.85
N MET A 687 33.43 -13.54 2.06
CA MET A 687 32.20 -14.27 1.72
C MET A 687 32.49 -15.55 0.93
N ALA A 688 33.33 -15.46 -0.11
CA ALA A 688 33.68 -16.59 -0.96
C ALA A 688 34.42 -17.68 -0.16
N THR A 689 35.39 -17.29 0.66
CA THR A 689 36.15 -18.21 1.52
C THR A 689 35.24 -18.95 2.48
N ARG A 690 34.29 -18.26 3.12
CA ARG A 690 33.33 -18.92 4.02
C ARG A 690 32.43 -19.90 3.26
N MET A 691 31.89 -19.52 2.11
CA MET A 691 31.04 -20.46 1.35
C MET A 691 31.83 -21.73 0.96
N ASN A 692 33.09 -21.57 0.57
CA ASN A 692 33.97 -22.72 0.28
C ASN A 692 34.25 -23.58 1.52
N SER A 693 34.44 -22.98 2.69
CA SER A 693 34.59 -23.75 3.93
C SER A 693 33.31 -24.50 4.32
N MET A 694 32.13 -23.89 4.12
CA MET A 694 30.85 -24.57 4.36
C MET A 694 30.62 -25.75 3.41
N ARG A 695 31.07 -25.65 2.14
CA ARG A 695 31.06 -26.78 1.19
C ARG A 695 31.94 -27.92 1.66
N GLN A 696 33.18 -27.60 2.06
CA GLN A 696 34.13 -28.58 2.57
C GLN A 696 33.60 -29.27 3.81
N LEU A 697 33.04 -28.51 4.74
CA LEU A 697 32.52 -29.04 5.99
C LEU A 697 31.28 -29.93 5.75
N LEU A 698 30.34 -29.52 4.90
CA LEU A 698 29.19 -30.37 4.54
C LEU A 698 29.64 -31.69 3.90
N TYR A 699 30.56 -31.64 2.94
CA TYR A 699 31.12 -32.82 2.30
C TYR A 699 31.80 -33.76 3.32
N GLN A 700 32.64 -33.22 4.21
CA GLN A 700 33.31 -34.01 5.25
C GLN A 700 32.30 -34.69 6.18
N LYS A 701 31.26 -33.98 6.61
CA LYS A 701 30.23 -34.51 7.51
C LYS A 701 29.43 -35.64 6.84
N LEU A 702 29.03 -35.46 5.58
CA LEU A 702 28.32 -36.50 4.82
C LEU A 702 29.18 -37.77 4.66
N ASN A 703 30.48 -37.62 4.42
CA ASN A 703 31.42 -38.74 4.34
C ASN A 703 31.65 -39.43 5.68
N ILE A 704 31.80 -38.67 6.78
CA ILE A 704 31.94 -39.25 8.14
C ILE A 704 30.69 -40.07 8.50
N LEU A 705 29.50 -39.58 8.12
CA LEU A 705 28.24 -40.31 8.30
C LEU A 705 28.09 -41.51 7.35
N SER A 706 29.01 -41.71 6.40
CA SER A 706 28.90 -42.71 5.34
C SER A 706 27.57 -42.59 4.58
N THR A 707 27.17 -41.36 4.27
CA THR A 707 25.91 -41.07 3.57
C THR A 707 25.91 -41.72 2.19
N PRO A 708 24.88 -42.51 1.83
CA PRO A 708 24.85 -43.18 0.53
C PRO A 708 24.94 -42.19 -0.65
N GLY A 709 25.59 -42.62 -1.74
CA GLY A 709 25.80 -41.84 -2.96
C GLY A 709 27.15 -41.12 -3.03
N ASN A 710 27.41 -40.42 -4.14
CA ASN A 710 28.62 -39.59 -4.31
C ASN A 710 28.30 -38.10 -4.05
N TRP A 711 29.12 -37.44 -3.23
CA TRP A 711 28.94 -36.04 -2.81
C TRP A 711 30.06 -35.08 -3.27
N ASP A 712 30.97 -35.53 -4.15
CA ASP A 712 32.13 -34.76 -4.62
C ASP A 712 31.73 -33.50 -5.39
N HIS A 713 30.54 -33.49 -6.00
CA HIS A 713 30.00 -32.33 -6.70
C HIS A 713 29.79 -31.12 -5.78
N ILE A 714 29.61 -31.32 -4.46
CA ILE A 714 29.53 -30.21 -3.50
C ILE A 714 30.81 -29.36 -3.54
N LEU A 715 31.97 -30.00 -3.63
CA LEU A 715 33.29 -29.34 -3.69
C LEU A 715 33.56 -28.69 -5.05
N ARG A 716 33.00 -29.25 -6.14
CA ARG A 716 33.13 -28.70 -7.49
C ARG A 716 32.19 -27.53 -7.74
N SER A 717 31.05 -27.48 -7.05
CA SER A 717 30.09 -26.39 -7.20
C SER A 717 30.60 -25.07 -6.60
N VAL A 718 30.25 -23.97 -7.25
CA VAL A 718 30.73 -22.61 -6.93
C VAL A 718 29.59 -21.63 -6.65
N GLY A 719 29.93 -20.49 -6.06
CA GLY A 719 28.97 -19.42 -5.74
C GLY A 719 27.98 -19.77 -4.64
N LEU A 720 26.77 -19.19 -4.71
CA LEU A 720 25.79 -19.23 -3.62
C LEU A 720 25.08 -20.58 -3.47
N PHE A 721 24.90 -21.31 -4.58
CA PHE A 721 24.01 -22.46 -4.63
C PHE A 721 24.75 -23.76 -4.91
N CYS A 722 24.10 -24.86 -4.53
CA CYS A 722 24.51 -26.21 -4.87
C CYS A 722 23.25 -27.04 -5.15
N PHE A 723 23.26 -27.81 -6.23
CA PHE A 723 22.34 -28.92 -6.38
C PHE A 723 22.84 -30.12 -5.60
N THR A 724 22.10 -30.51 -4.57
CA THR A 724 22.45 -31.65 -3.72
C THR A 724 22.32 -32.99 -4.47
N GLY A 725 21.38 -33.08 -5.40
CA GLY A 725 20.97 -34.34 -6.04
C GLY A 725 19.83 -35.06 -5.29
N LEU A 726 19.35 -34.47 -4.19
CA LEU A 726 18.15 -34.95 -3.50
C LEU A 726 16.93 -34.85 -4.41
N ASN A 727 16.06 -35.86 -4.34
CA ASN A 727 14.80 -35.87 -5.07
C ASN A 727 13.69 -35.15 -4.26
N GLU A 728 12.56 -34.91 -4.90
CA GLU A 728 11.44 -34.18 -4.29
C GLU A 728 10.89 -34.85 -3.01
N ARG A 729 10.90 -36.20 -2.93
CA ARG A 729 10.44 -36.92 -1.73
C ARG A 729 11.39 -36.67 -0.56
N GLN A 730 12.70 -36.74 -0.79
CA GLN A 730 13.73 -36.44 0.20
C GLN A 730 13.67 -34.97 0.63
N CYS A 731 13.52 -34.03 -0.31
CA CYS A 731 13.35 -32.62 0.01
C CYS A 731 12.10 -32.37 0.88
N ASN A 732 10.96 -32.98 0.54
CA ASN A 732 9.73 -32.86 1.33
C ASN A 732 9.88 -33.49 2.73
N TYR A 733 10.62 -34.59 2.84
CA TYR A 733 10.92 -35.21 4.12
C TYR A 733 11.77 -34.29 5.02
N LEU A 734 12.81 -33.67 4.46
CA LEU A 734 13.62 -32.67 5.17
C LEU A 734 12.79 -31.47 5.66
N ILE A 735 11.83 -31.00 4.85
CA ILE A 735 10.93 -29.92 5.26
C ILE A 735 10.01 -30.36 6.40
N LYS A 736 9.36 -31.53 6.28
CA LYS A 736 8.32 -31.98 7.21
C LYS A 736 8.86 -32.47 8.54
N GLU A 737 9.90 -33.30 8.52
CA GLU A 737 10.41 -33.95 9.73
C GLU A 737 11.53 -33.15 10.39
N TYR A 738 12.34 -32.45 9.59
CA TYR A 738 13.53 -31.74 10.08
C TYR A 738 13.39 -30.22 10.04
N HIS A 739 12.30 -29.67 9.50
CA HIS A 739 12.13 -28.21 9.37
C HIS A 739 13.29 -27.54 8.60
N ILE A 740 13.88 -28.27 7.63
CA ILE A 740 14.93 -27.78 6.74
C ILE A 740 14.31 -27.43 5.40
N TYR A 741 14.25 -26.13 5.11
CA TYR A 741 13.57 -25.58 3.95
C TYR A 741 14.53 -25.43 2.78
N LEU A 742 14.33 -26.22 1.73
CA LEU A 742 15.08 -26.23 0.48
C LEU A 742 14.12 -26.34 -0.73
N LEU A 743 14.60 -26.05 -1.94
CA LEU A 743 13.76 -26.20 -3.13
C LEU A 743 13.51 -27.68 -3.47
N ARG A 744 12.40 -27.96 -4.17
CA ARG A 744 11.99 -29.32 -4.56
C ARG A 744 12.97 -30.02 -5.50
N ASP A 745 13.80 -29.23 -6.20
CA ASP A 745 14.87 -29.71 -7.09
C ASP A 745 16.19 -30.03 -6.36
N GLY A 746 16.20 -29.94 -5.03
CA GLY A 746 17.39 -30.18 -4.22
C GLY A 746 18.39 -29.03 -4.19
N ARG A 747 18.04 -27.82 -4.68
CA ARG A 747 18.87 -26.63 -4.54
C ARG A 747 18.96 -26.18 -3.09
N ILE A 748 20.18 -25.98 -2.61
CA ILE A 748 20.48 -25.34 -1.32
C ILE A 748 21.32 -24.08 -1.50
N ASN A 749 21.11 -23.10 -0.63
CA ASN A 749 21.97 -21.95 -0.42
C ASN A 749 23.06 -22.32 0.59
N ILE A 750 24.30 -22.39 0.10
CA ILE A 750 25.47 -22.77 0.88
C ILE A 750 25.80 -21.76 1.97
N SER A 751 25.55 -20.48 1.72
CA SER A 751 25.81 -19.45 2.73
C SER A 751 24.89 -19.54 3.94
N ALA A 752 23.78 -20.28 3.87
CA ALA A 752 22.88 -20.50 4.99
C ALA A 752 23.31 -21.66 5.90
N LEU A 753 24.31 -22.44 5.50
CA LEU A 753 25.00 -23.37 6.38
C LEU A 753 25.90 -22.59 7.34
N THR A 754 25.91 -23.00 8.60
CA THR A 754 26.72 -22.41 9.67
C THR A 754 27.37 -23.52 10.47
N ASN A 755 28.43 -23.20 11.21
CA ASN A 755 29.00 -24.15 12.16
C ASN A 755 27.96 -24.67 13.16
N GLY A 756 26.98 -23.84 13.54
CA GLY A 756 25.92 -24.18 14.48
C GLY A 756 24.82 -25.10 13.94
N ASN A 757 24.55 -25.09 12.63
CA ASN A 757 23.49 -25.91 12.02
C ASN A 757 24.00 -27.09 11.18
N MET A 758 25.32 -27.15 10.92
CA MET A 758 25.90 -28.11 10.00
C MET A 758 25.61 -29.57 10.38
N ASP A 759 25.81 -29.93 11.65
CA ASP A 759 25.59 -31.30 12.10
C ASP A 759 24.13 -31.71 11.95
N TYR A 760 23.20 -30.81 12.28
CA TYR A 760 21.77 -31.06 12.11
C TYR A 760 21.41 -31.31 10.65
N VAL A 761 21.90 -30.45 9.75
CA VAL A 761 21.64 -30.57 8.31
C VAL A 761 22.26 -31.84 7.72
N ALA A 762 23.50 -32.16 8.05
CA ALA A 762 24.17 -33.35 7.52
C ALA A 762 23.49 -34.65 7.99
N ASN A 763 23.11 -34.74 9.29
CA ASN A 763 22.37 -35.90 9.81
C ASN A 763 20.99 -36.04 9.17
N ALA A 764 20.28 -34.92 8.95
CA ALA A 764 18.98 -34.94 8.29
C ALA A 764 19.09 -35.41 6.83
N ILE A 765 20.11 -34.96 6.09
CA ILE A 765 20.38 -35.42 4.73
C ILE A 765 20.69 -36.92 4.74
N TYR A 766 21.53 -37.39 5.66
CA TYR A 766 21.81 -38.82 5.82
C TYR A 766 20.53 -39.63 6.02
N ASP A 767 19.68 -39.22 6.96
CA ASP A 767 18.43 -39.92 7.27
C ASP A 767 17.45 -39.91 6.08
N ALA A 768 17.30 -38.77 5.41
CA ALA A 768 16.48 -38.66 4.20
C ALA A 768 16.96 -39.61 3.08
N VAL A 769 18.27 -39.76 2.91
CA VAL A 769 18.81 -40.68 1.89
C VAL A 769 18.66 -42.14 2.32
N ALA A 770 18.86 -42.43 3.61
CA ALA A 770 18.75 -43.78 4.15
C ALA A 770 17.31 -44.32 4.18
N ASN A 771 16.31 -43.46 4.37
CA ASN A 771 14.90 -43.85 4.41
C ASN A 771 14.24 -43.94 3.03
N PHE A 772 14.82 -43.31 2.00
CA PHE A 772 14.29 -43.29 0.63
C PHE A 772 15.32 -43.83 -0.38
N LYS A 773 15.84 -45.03 -0.11
CA LYS A 773 16.92 -45.68 -0.90
C LYS A 773 16.53 -46.03 -2.34
N ASP A 774 15.29 -46.45 -2.56
CA ASP A 774 14.82 -46.97 -3.86
C ASP A 774 14.65 -45.88 -4.93
N ASP A 775 14.75 -44.59 -4.56
CA ASP A 775 14.58 -43.43 -5.45
C ASP A 775 15.88 -42.59 -5.60
N ALA A 776 17.03 -43.11 -5.16
CA ALA A 776 18.27 -42.34 -5.13
C ALA A 776 18.85 -42.15 -6.54
N LYS A 777 18.75 -40.92 -7.07
CA LYS A 777 19.59 -40.39 -8.16
C LYS A 777 21.01 -40.00 -7.66
N LEU A 778 21.44 -40.51 -6.50
CA LEU A 778 22.59 -40.01 -5.74
C LEU A 778 23.87 -40.81 -5.95
#